data_AF-A0A8K0Q2K1-F1
#
_entry.id   AF-A0A8K0Q2K1-F1
#
_cell.length_a   1.000
_cell.length_b   1.000
_cell.length_c   1.000
_cell.angle_alpha   90.00
_cell.angle_beta   90.00
_cell.angle_gamma   90.00
#
_symmetry.space_group_name_H-M   'P 1'
#
loop_
_entity.id
_entity.type
_entity.pdbx_description
1 polymer ?
#
loop_
_entity_poly.entity_id
_entity_poly.type
_entity_poly.pdbx_seq_one_letter_code
_entity_poly.pdbx_strand_id
1 'polypeptide(L)'
;MPQSRFLWRGPRLPCLSPSPPSTALPLQLPILDPPIRHRPAVGQRRCLASHATTQFTTASSSSPSSGLQSGSLSISHLFPRFPDSQLFEGETKPPDRLTDLDLLLRAIQCRDVPQIVPALLAWTQRLSNNDGSVSHAAQIELQNLPIATFSEILRWIDPVANPAHDVAHGLNISLGQTQFTDATRLVDDFGVRVRHREVLEAVKILMEARHASGVRMLIPDYEVFIRCAAAASDSPAAVEFFGAINKHGLGSQRNTSTWTEFTKALFVTEPLYYQFDRSRVAVLPRQTYSNRQPMAPEKLWKLERMRHSINAMRHLPFNRNPARPAQDLRMLTRQKSRVRQHWIRSKLYGVLLNEELLCATMISFARSSSLTSIKGVILQRGFRISLKEDQDTGESVVTKGKMFRDGNPREPTERLLSAIVETFGSISRVRAALDLLVYISQRYHISIPHETWSNLLNWAYVCASKPFQRMRGHQGPYSVNDVKAKDVIEIWRIMTSEPFNVKPTFDDYSVYIKALIVQRSFRLAVDVIRNEAVPYYRQLEEEHYNIAVDEILKDESFRSHRRLQIETHKEYVWYHISSWFAALLQSASAGRNQREGRFMQVVVPDLIEEFSDFFHDQISYRSAQGRVRLTRSTENRRFDYQLKMRTTLPQDLGGMEVKALQNRGEVDIEAPDFDWPQAVQMEILDWKRKPRSRRMHNLPAPQSTSVSAKRWWKNIEQDLRI
;
A
#
# COMPACT_ATOMS: atom_id res chain seq x y z
N MET A 1 -40.32 -69.36 5.99
CA MET A 1 -38.91 -69.53 6.41
C MET A 1 -38.19 -68.18 6.40
N PRO A 2 -38.04 -67.50 7.54
CA PRO A 2 -37.12 -66.39 7.70
C PRO A 2 -36.00 -66.76 8.69
N GLN A 3 -34.75 -66.50 8.33
CA GLN A 3 -33.60 -66.68 9.21
C GLN A 3 -33.52 -65.53 10.22
N SER A 4 -33.56 -65.93 11.49
CA SER A 4 -33.16 -65.17 12.66
C SER A 4 -31.71 -65.50 13.04
N ARG A 5 -31.04 -64.54 13.72
CA ARG A 5 -29.96 -64.66 14.75
C ARG A 5 -29.26 -63.29 14.83
N PHE A 6 -29.50 -62.40 15.79
CA PHE A 6 -29.31 -62.43 17.27
C PHE A 6 -27.94 -62.90 17.75
N LEU A 7 -27.25 -62.01 18.50
CA LEU A 7 -26.43 -62.22 19.72
C LEU A 7 -25.98 -60.82 20.21
N TRP A 8 -26.59 -60.16 21.21
CA TRP A 8 -26.56 -60.35 22.68
C TRP A 8 -25.16 -60.33 23.35
N ARG A 9 -24.90 -59.31 24.18
CA ARG A 9 -24.68 -59.39 25.65
C ARG A 9 -24.48 -57.99 26.28
N GLY A 10 -25.30 -57.63 27.28
CA GLY A 10 -25.00 -56.58 28.28
C GLY A 10 -24.00 -57.08 29.35
N PRO A 11 -23.93 -56.54 30.60
CA PRO A 11 -24.82 -55.56 31.25
C PRO A 11 -24.13 -54.55 32.24
N ARG A 12 -24.96 -53.76 32.94
CA ARG A 12 -24.78 -53.08 34.27
C ARG A 12 -24.13 -51.69 34.36
N LEU A 13 -24.97 -50.72 34.76
CA LEU A 13 -24.70 -49.47 35.49
C LEU A 13 -24.01 -49.77 36.86
N PRO A 14 -23.22 -48.84 37.49
CA PRO A 14 -23.78 -47.61 38.08
C PRO A 14 -22.91 -46.33 37.98
N CYS A 15 -23.61 -45.21 38.17
CA CYS A 15 -23.22 -43.84 38.51
C CYS A 15 -21.74 -43.56 38.83
N LEU A 16 -21.18 -42.52 38.19
CA LEU A 16 -20.46 -41.38 38.81
C LEU A 16 -20.05 -40.41 37.68
N SER A 17 -20.42 -39.14 37.81
CA SER A 17 -19.90 -38.03 36.99
C SER A 17 -18.60 -37.47 37.62
N PRO A 18 -17.87 -36.51 37.01
CA PRO A 18 -17.87 -36.05 35.61
C PRO A 18 -16.45 -35.98 34.98
N SER A 19 -16.44 -35.67 33.67
CA SER A 19 -15.38 -35.06 32.83
C SER A 19 -14.44 -35.96 32.02
N PRO A 20 -14.48 -35.80 30.67
CA PRO A 20 -13.34 -36.03 29.80
C PRO A 20 -12.92 -34.72 29.06
N PRO A 21 -11.74 -34.71 28.41
CA PRO A 21 -10.94 -33.52 28.17
C PRO A 21 -11.40 -32.74 26.93
N SER A 22 -11.34 -31.41 27.02
CA SER A 22 -11.65 -30.50 25.93
C SER A 22 -10.50 -30.46 24.91
N THR A 23 -10.67 -31.18 23.80
CA THR A 23 -9.94 -30.99 22.55
C THR A 23 -10.26 -29.59 22.01
N ALA A 24 -9.25 -28.72 21.96
CA ALA A 24 -9.39 -27.33 21.53
C ALA A 24 -9.60 -27.23 20.00
N LEU A 25 -10.69 -26.59 19.60
CA LEU A 25 -11.02 -26.09 18.25
C LEU A 25 -11.34 -24.57 18.35
N PRO A 26 -11.30 -23.79 17.25
CA PRO A 26 -10.18 -22.96 16.86
C PRO A 26 -10.42 -21.46 17.15
N LEU A 27 -9.41 -20.77 17.69
CA LEU A 27 -9.45 -19.32 17.96
C LEU A 27 -9.05 -18.47 16.74
N GLN A 28 -10.02 -17.62 16.38
CA GLN A 28 -10.07 -16.41 15.53
C GLN A 28 -8.76 -15.83 14.95
N LEU A 29 -8.88 -15.37 13.68
CA LEU A 29 -7.96 -14.47 12.98
C LEU A 29 -8.00 -13.07 13.63
N PRO A 30 -6.88 -12.34 13.77
CA PRO A 30 -6.92 -10.97 14.28
C PRO A 30 -7.26 -10.02 13.12
N ILE A 31 -8.47 -9.48 13.17
CA ILE A 31 -8.80 -8.15 12.67
C ILE A 31 -9.39 -7.44 13.89
N LEU A 32 -9.04 -6.16 14.04
CA LEU A 32 -9.54 -5.26 15.09
C LEU A 32 -11.06 -5.31 15.15
N ASP A 33 -11.62 -5.93 16.19
CA ASP A 33 -12.97 -5.67 16.72
C ASP A 33 -13.16 -6.33 18.08
N PRO A 34 -13.92 -5.71 18.99
CA PRO A 34 -14.61 -6.44 20.03
C PRO A 34 -16.16 -6.32 19.90
N PRO A 35 -16.92 -7.33 20.37
CA PRO A 35 -18.12 -7.83 19.68
C PRO A 35 -19.46 -7.19 20.09
N ILE A 36 -20.43 -7.26 19.16
CA ILE A 36 -21.85 -7.48 19.44
C ILE A 36 -22.20 -8.89 18.94
N ARG A 37 -22.68 -9.77 19.82
CA ARG A 37 -23.86 -10.65 19.64
C ARG A 37 -24.03 -11.59 20.83
N HIS A 38 -25.20 -11.50 21.43
CA HIS A 38 -25.84 -12.60 22.17
C HIS A 38 -25.97 -13.81 21.22
N ARG A 39 -25.63 -15.00 21.72
CA ARG A 39 -26.03 -16.27 21.08
C ARG A 39 -27.39 -16.68 21.61
N PRO A 40 -28.25 -17.25 20.76
CA PRO A 40 -28.82 -18.55 21.09
C PRO A 40 -28.36 -19.60 20.09
N ALA A 41 -28.27 -20.84 20.58
CA ALA A 41 -27.87 -22.01 19.82
C ALA A 41 -28.98 -22.49 18.90
N VAL A 42 -28.71 -22.74 17.61
CA VAL A 42 -29.43 -23.74 16.80
C VAL A 42 -28.45 -24.29 15.74
N GLY A 43 -28.56 -25.60 15.51
CA GLY A 43 -27.66 -26.42 14.72
C GLY A 43 -27.79 -26.27 13.20
N GLN A 44 -26.90 -26.99 12.52
CA GLN A 44 -26.95 -27.30 11.10
C GLN A 44 -28.35 -27.77 10.66
N ARG A 45 -28.99 -27.03 9.74
CA ARG A 45 -29.92 -27.61 8.76
C ARG A 45 -29.84 -26.86 7.43
N ARG A 46 -29.85 -27.66 6.36
CA ARG A 46 -30.05 -27.30 4.95
C ARG A 46 -31.39 -26.55 4.77
N CYS A 47 -31.42 -25.57 3.88
CA CYS A 47 -32.55 -25.19 3.02
C CYS A 47 -31.91 -24.75 1.69
N LEU A 48 -32.02 -25.49 0.59
CA LEU A 48 -33.18 -25.64 -0.31
C LEU A 48 -33.76 -24.30 -0.78
N ALA A 49 -33.70 -24.14 -2.10
CA ALA A 49 -34.18 -23.03 -2.88
C ALA A 49 -35.71 -22.88 -2.79
N SER A 50 -36.16 -21.63 -2.92
CA SER A 50 -37.43 -21.34 -3.57
C SER A 50 -37.30 -20.02 -4.34
N HIS A 51 -37.62 -20.10 -5.63
CA HIS A 51 -37.87 -18.96 -6.49
C HIS A 51 -39.09 -18.20 -5.98
N ALA A 52 -39.01 -16.86 -5.95
CA ALA A 52 -40.17 -15.99 -5.95
C ALA A 52 -39.86 -14.75 -6.78
N THR A 53 -40.41 -14.76 -7.98
CA THR A 53 -40.60 -13.61 -8.86
C THR A 53 -41.45 -12.58 -8.13
N THR A 54 -41.03 -11.31 -8.10
CA THR A 54 -41.95 -10.21 -7.80
C THR A 54 -41.54 -8.99 -8.62
N GLN A 55 -42.31 -8.77 -9.67
CA GLN A 55 -42.39 -7.52 -10.41
C GLN A 55 -43.01 -6.48 -9.48
N PHE A 56 -42.43 -5.29 -9.38
CA PHE A 56 -43.18 -4.09 -8.98
C PHE A 56 -42.77 -2.88 -9.83
N THR A 57 -43.78 -2.48 -10.58
CA THR A 57 -44.17 -1.24 -11.22
C THR A 57 -43.47 0.06 -10.82
N THR A 58 -43.19 0.80 -11.88
CA THR A 58 -42.95 2.24 -12.03
C THR A 58 -43.98 3.12 -11.32
N ALA A 59 -43.50 4.15 -10.62
CA ALA A 59 -44.27 5.35 -10.33
C ALA A 59 -43.37 6.59 -10.46
N SER A 60 -43.77 7.48 -11.36
CA SER A 60 -43.24 8.81 -11.64
C SER A 60 -43.87 9.87 -10.74
N SER A 61 -43.15 10.98 -10.55
CA SER A 61 -43.54 12.33 -10.10
C SER A 61 -42.49 12.83 -9.09
N SER A 62 -42.09 14.10 -9.01
CA SER A 62 -42.23 15.30 -9.83
C SER A 62 -41.34 16.33 -9.14
N SER A 63 -40.58 17.09 -9.91
CA SER A 63 -39.70 18.17 -9.45
C SER A 63 -40.47 19.29 -8.76
N PRO A 64 -39.79 20.07 -7.89
CA PRO A 64 -39.94 21.52 -7.97
C PRO A 64 -38.59 22.20 -8.22
N SER A 65 -38.59 22.98 -9.29
CA SER A 65 -37.61 24.00 -9.64
C SER A 65 -37.59 25.12 -8.60
N SER A 66 -36.39 25.53 -8.18
CA SER A 66 -36.16 26.90 -7.72
C SER A 66 -34.76 27.30 -8.18
N GLY A 67 -34.72 28.30 -9.06
CA GLY A 67 -33.52 28.83 -9.65
C GLY A 67 -32.78 29.74 -8.67
N LEU A 68 -31.45 29.65 -8.69
CA LEU A 68 -30.57 30.71 -8.24
C LEU A 68 -29.43 30.83 -9.26
N GLN A 69 -29.23 32.09 -9.64
CA GLN A 69 -28.47 32.57 -10.78
C GLN A 69 -26.98 32.25 -10.68
N SER A 70 -26.40 31.95 -11.85
CA SER A 70 -24.97 31.89 -12.10
C SER A 70 -24.33 33.27 -11.90
N GLY A 71 -23.64 33.47 -10.78
CA GLY A 71 -22.69 34.56 -10.60
C GLY A 71 -21.29 34.08 -10.96
N SER A 72 -20.81 34.43 -12.15
CA SER A 72 -19.39 34.32 -12.51
C SER A 72 -18.60 35.36 -11.72
N LEU A 73 -17.82 34.94 -10.72
CA LEU A 73 -16.87 35.83 -10.06
C LEU A 73 -15.48 35.65 -10.67
N SER A 74 -15.12 36.64 -11.48
CA SER A 74 -13.79 36.90 -12.00
C SER A 74 -12.82 37.11 -10.83
N ILE A 75 -11.81 36.26 -10.68
CA ILE A 75 -10.67 36.51 -9.79
C ILE A 75 -9.64 37.27 -10.62
N SER A 76 -9.80 38.58 -10.69
CA SER A 76 -8.78 39.52 -11.15
C SER A 76 -8.75 40.66 -10.16
N HIS A 77 -7.54 41.03 -9.75
CA HIS A 77 -7.18 42.00 -8.71
C HIS A 77 -7.13 41.43 -7.29
N LEU A 78 -5.89 41.22 -6.81
CA LEU A 78 -5.32 41.84 -5.60
C LEU A 78 -4.02 41.10 -5.24
N PHE A 79 -2.85 41.62 -5.64
CA PHE A 79 -1.59 41.49 -4.87
C PHE A 79 -0.60 42.60 -5.31
N PRO A 80 0.26 43.08 -4.38
CA PRO A 80 0.98 44.34 -4.51
C PRO A 80 2.21 44.26 -5.41
N ARG A 81 2.44 45.32 -6.19
CA ARG A 81 3.69 45.58 -6.92
C ARG A 81 4.79 45.96 -5.93
N PHE A 82 5.94 45.29 -6.00
CA PHE A 82 7.23 45.87 -5.61
C PHE A 82 8.15 45.97 -6.82
N PRO A 83 9.02 47.00 -6.90
CA PRO A 83 9.70 47.40 -8.11
C PRO A 83 11.10 46.76 -8.25
N ASP A 84 11.62 46.92 -9.46
CA ASP A 84 13.03 46.82 -9.86
C ASP A 84 13.58 45.44 -10.25
N SER A 85 13.39 45.13 -11.53
CA SER A 85 14.35 44.40 -12.37
C SER A 85 14.20 44.88 -13.82
N GLN A 86 14.66 46.11 -14.08
CA GLN A 86 14.80 46.69 -15.41
C GLN A 86 15.97 46.05 -16.16
N LEU A 87 15.80 44.84 -16.69
CA LEU A 87 16.68 44.31 -17.73
C LEU A 87 15.90 43.26 -18.52
N PHE A 88 15.03 43.69 -19.46
CA PHE A 88 14.60 42.97 -20.67
C PHE A 88 13.46 43.80 -21.31
N GLU A 89 13.81 44.92 -21.95
CA GLU A 89 12.91 45.62 -22.86
C GLU A 89 12.96 44.93 -24.23
N GLY A 90 12.06 43.97 -24.41
CA GLY A 90 11.62 43.46 -25.70
C GLY A 90 10.11 43.41 -25.68
N GLU A 91 9.48 44.36 -26.36
CA GLU A 91 8.04 44.59 -26.39
C GLU A 91 7.25 43.35 -26.83
N THR A 92 6.62 42.67 -25.87
CA THR A 92 5.35 41.97 -26.09
C THR A 92 4.42 42.35 -24.94
N LYS A 93 3.31 43.02 -25.26
CA LYS A 93 2.24 43.24 -24.27
C LYS A 93 1.82 41.87 -23.73
N PRO A 94 1.76 41.65 -22.40
CA PRO A 94 1.24 40.38 -21.88
C PRO A 94 -0.22 40.22 -22.35
N PRO A 95 -0.63 39.03 -22.83
CA PRO A 95 -2.01 38.81 -23.26
C PRO A 95 -2.97 39.08 -22.08
N ASP A 96 -4.10 39.75 -22.36
CA ASP A 96 -5.10 40.16 -21.37
C ASP A 96 -5.73 38.99 -20.58
N ARG A 97 -5.42 37.73 -20.92
CA ARG A 97 -5.71 36.52 -20.13
C ARG A 97 -4.56 35.53 -20.24
N LEU A 98 -3.97 35.16 -19.11
CA LEU A 98 -3.02 34.03 -19.01
C LEU A 98 -3.72 32.73 -19.41
N THR A 99 -3.11 31.95 -20.31
CA THR A 99 -3.61 30.61 -20.64
C THR A 99 -3.29 29.63 -19.51
N ASP A 100 -3.98 28.48 -19.46
CA ASP A 100 -3.68 27.46 -18.43
C ASP A 100 -2.27 26.88 -18.62
N LEU A 101 -1.77 26.86 -19.85
CA LEU A 101 -0.37 26.52 -20.15
C LEU A 101 0.59 27.58 -19.59
N ASP A 102 0.28 28.87 -19.72
CA ASP A 102 1.10 29.94 -19.13
C ASP A 102 1.16 29.83 -17.60
N LEU A 103 0.04 29.47 -16.97
CA LEU A 103 -0.02 29.21 -15.53
C LEU A 103 0.86 28.02 -15.15
N LEU A 104 0.83 26.93 -15.92
CA LEU A 104 1.70 25.77 -15.71
C LEU A 104 3.18 26.13 -15.87
N LEU A 105 3.54 26.82 -16.96
CA LEU A 105 4.92 27.23 -17.21
C LEU A 105 5.42 28.19 -16.13
N ARG A 106 4.58 29.12 -15.68
CA ARG A 106 4.91 30.02 -14.56
C ARG A 106 5.09 29.25 -13.25
N ALA A 107 4.21 28.29 -12.95
CA ALA A 107 4.36 27.44 -11.77
C ALA A 107 5.68 26.66 -11.80
N ILE A 108 6.07 26.12 -12.96
CA ILE A 108 7.35 25.44 -13.15
C ILE A 108 8.54 26.39 -12.96
N GLN A 109 8.50 27.58 -13.57
CA GLN A 109 9.55 28.59 -13.47
C GLN A 109 9.73 29.08 -12.03
N CYS A 110 8.64 29.30 -11.30
CA CYS A 110 8.64 29.68 -9.89
C CYS A 110 8.91 28.50 -8.94
N ARG A 111 9.00 27.26 -9.46
CA ARG A 111 9.11 26.02 -8.67
C ARG A 111 7.98 25.87 -7.63
N ASP A 112 6.80 26.32 -7.99
CA ASP A 112 5.61 26.29 -7.13
C ASP A 112 4.94 24.91 -7.18
N VAL A 113 5.51 23.97 -6.43
CA VAL A 113 5.07 22.57 -6.31
C VAL A 113 3.54 22.39 -6.20
N PRO A 114 2.81 23.08 -5.29
CA PRO A 114 1.37 22.89 -5.17
C PRO A 114 0.58 23.26 -6.42
N GLN A 115 1.05 24.21 -7.23
CA GLN A 115 0.33 24.71 -8.41
C GLN A 115 0.66 23.93 -9.70
N ILE A 116 1.78 23.18 -9.74
CA ILE A 116 2.20 22.46 -10.96
C ILE A 116 1.13 21.48 -11.44
N VAL A 117 0.73 20.50 -10.61
CA VAL A 117 -0.21 19.48 -11.09
C VAL A 117 -1.68 19.96 -11.18
N PRO A 118 -2.22 20.87 -10.35
CA PRO A 118 -3.54 21.45 -10.62
C PRO A 118 -3.55 22.24 -11.94
N ALA A 119 -2.50 23.01 -12.26
CA ALA A 119 -2.39 23.70 -13.54
C ALA A 119 -2.29 22.71 -14.72
N LEU A 120 -1.54 21.62 -14.57
CA LEU A 120 -1.49 20.53 -15.55
C LEU A 120 -2.88 19.92 -15.80
N LEU A 121 -3.62 19.63 -14.73
CA LEU A 121 -4.96 19.04 -14.83
C LEU A 121 -5.94 20.00 -15.51
N ALA A 122 -5.90 21.30 -15.19
CA ALA A 122 -6.71 22.31 -15.86
C ALA A 122 -6.39 22.39 -17.37
N TRP A 123 -5.09 22.43 -17.72
CA TRP A 123 -4.66 22.46 -19.12
C TRP A 123 -5.07 21.20 -19.90
N THR A 124 -4.87 20.02 -19.32
CA THR A 124 -5.26 18.75 -19.96
C THR A 124 -6.77 18.56 -20.08
N GLN A 125 -7.56 19.08 -19.13
CA GLN A 125 -9.02 19.12 -19.26
C GLN A 125 -9.45 19.91 -20.50
N ARG A 126 -8.81 21.05 -20.80
CA ARG A 126 -9.07 21.81 -22.03
C ARG A 126 -8.77 21.02 -23.30
N LEU A 127 -7.70 20.21 -23.31
CA LEU A 127 -7.38 19.34 -24.44
C LEU A 127 -8.48 18.29 -24.67
N SER A 128 -9.07 17.77 -23.59
CA SER A 128 -10.14 16.76 -23.63
C SER A 128 -11.57 17.32 -23.73
N ASN A 129 -11.75 18.64 -23.74
CA ASN A 129 -13.08 19.25 -23.71
C ASN A 129 -13.87 18.98 -25.01
N ASN A 130 -15.18 18.76 -24.87
CA ASN A 130 -16.10 18.56 -25.99
C ASN A 130 -16.32 19.82 -26.84
N ASP A 131 -15.96 21.00 -26.32
CA ASP A 131 -16.04 22.26 -27.04
C ASP A 131 -14.88 22.37 -28.04
N GLY A 132 -15.20 22.14 -29.32
CA GLY A 132 -14.21 22.05 -30.39
C GLY A 132 -13.31 23.28 -30.54
N SER A 133 -13.77 24.48 -30.20
CA SER A 133 -12.95 25.71 -30.26
C SER A 133 -11.89 25.78 -29.16
N VAL A 134 -12.24 25.39 -27.93
CA VAL A 134 -11.33 25.41 -26.77
C VAL A 134 -10.29 24.29 -26.89
N SER A 135 -10.72 23.09 -27.29
CA SER A 135 -9.81 21.97 -27.54
C SER A 135 -8.86 22.28 -28.70
N HIS A 136 -9.35 22.87 -29.79
CA HIS A 136 -8.49 23.25 -30.92
C HIS A 136 -7.44 24.31 -30.54
N ALA A 137 -7.81 25.33 -29.76
CA ALA A 137 -6.86 26.32 -29.25
C ALA A 137 -5.76 25.67 -28.40
N ALA A 138 -6.13 24.79 -27.46
CA ALA A 138 -5.17 24.07 -26.63
C ALA A 138 -4.29 23.10 -27.44
N GLN A 139 -4.81 22.50 -28.52
CA GLN A 139 -4.03 21.69 -29.44
C GLN A 139 -3.00 22.50 -30.22
N ILE A 140 -3.35 23.72 -30.65
CA ILE A 140 -2.41 24.64 -31.31
C ILE A 140 -1.30 25.05 -30.32
N GLU A 141 -1.64 25.36 -29.07
CA GLU A 141 -0.66 25.62 -28.01
C GLU A 141 0.30 24.43 -27.85
N LEU A 142 -0.24 23.21 -27.75
CA LEU A 142 0.57 22.01 -27.64
C LEU A 142 1.42 21.78 -28.88
N GLN A 143 0.95 22.07 -30.09
CA GLN A 143 1.73 21.95 -31.34
C GLN A 143 2.93 22.91 -31.36
N ASN A 144 2.71 24.14 -30.92
CA ASN A 144 3.72 25.19 -30.91
C ASN A 144 4.78 25.02 -29.82
N LEU A 145 4.55 24.15 -28.83
CA LEU A 145 5.53 23.88 -27.78
C LEU A 145 6.81 23.23 -28.32
N PRO A 146 8.01 23.80 -28.07
CA PRO A 146 9.27 23.16 -28.38
C PRO A 146 9.41 21.79 -27.72
N ILE A 147 10.11 20.86 -28.38
CA ILE A 147 10.35 19.50 -27.85
C ILE A 147 11.01 19.57 -26.47
N ALA A 148 12.00 20.45 -26.30
CA ALA A 148 12.70 20.62 -25.02
C ALA A 148 11.75 21.08 -23.91
N THR A 149 10.88 22.06 -24.16
CA THR A 149 9.91 22.56 -23.18
C THR A 149 8.91 21.48 -22.78
N PHE A 150 8.44 20.69 -23.75
CA PHE A 150 7.57 19.55 -23.46
C PHE A 150 8.26 18.52 -22.57
N SER A 151 9.49 18.12 -22.89
CA SER A 151 10.26 17.19 -22.06
C SER A 151 10.52 17.75 -20.65
N GLU A 152 10.75 19.05 -20.49
CA GLU A 152 10.88 19.68 -19.17
C GLU A 152 9.58 19.63 -18.38
N ILE A 153 8.42 19.93 -18.99
CA ILE A 153 7.12 19.77 -18.33
C ILE A 153 6.96 18.33 -17.82
N LEU A 154 7.30 17.34 -18.65
CA LEU A 154 7.25 15.93 -18.26
C LEU A 154 8.20 15.60 -17.09
N ARG A 155 9.42 16.13 -17.09
CA ARG A 155 10.37 15.95 -15.98
C ARG A 155 9.84 16.51 -14.66
N TRP A 156 9.12 17.63 -14.69
CA TRP A 156 8.54 18.23 -13.49
C TRP A 156 7.35 17.46 -12.92
N ILE A 157 6.63 16.68 -13.73
CA ILE A 157 5.51 15.86 -13.28
C ILE A 157 5.91 14.42 -12.94
N ASP A 158 7.15 14.02 -13.24
CA ASP A 158 7.67 12.68 -12.94
C ASP A 158 7.56 12.42 -11.41
N PRO A 159 6.77 11.42 -10.98
CA PRO A 159 6.53 11.15 -9.57
C PRO A 159 7.75 10.56 -8.86
N VAL A 160 8.73 10.02 -9.59
CA VAL A 160 9.99 9.50 -9.02
C VAL A 160 10.98 10.65 -8.82
N ALA A 161 11.08 11.57 -9.78
CA ALA A 161 12.00 12.70 -9.69
C ALA A 161 11.48 13.80 -8.74
N ASN A 162 10.16 13.98 -8.64
CA ASN A 162 9.52 15.02 -7.83
C ASN A 162 8.56 14.41 -6.79
N PRO A 163 9.09 13.78 -5.73
CA PRO A 163 8.27 13.18 -4.68
C PRO A 163 7.42 14.20 -3.93
N ALA A 164 7.81 15.48 -3.96
CA ALA A 164 7.12 16.59 -3.29
C ALA A 164 5.69 16.83 -3.80
N HIS A 165 5.28 16.27 -4.96
CA HIS A 165 3.90 16.39 -5.45
C HIS A 165 2.90 15.50 -4.70
N ASP A 166 3.37 14.48 -3.97
CA ASP A 166 2.55 13.65 -3.09
C ASP A 166 2.76 14.07 -1.63
N VAL A 167 1.72 14.65 -1.05
CA VAL A 167 1.65 15.03 0.38
C VAL A 167 1.97 13.85 1.31
N ALA A 168 1.67 12.61 0.89
CA ALA A 168 1.92 11.40 1.66
C ALA A 168 3.07 10.55 1.08
N HIS A 169 4.01 11.15 0.36
CA HIS A 169 5.16 10.43 -0.16
C HIS A 169 5.93 9.73 0.98
N GLY A 170 6.34 8.48 0.76
CA GLY A 170 7.03 7.67 1.77
C GLY A 170 6.12 6.95 2.77
N LEU A 171 4.85 7.35 2.92
CA LEU A 171 3.96 6.82 3.96
C LEU A 171 3.15 5.61 3.46
N ASN A 172 3.18 4.51 4.21
CA ASN A 172 2.29 3.37 3.97
C ASN A 172 0.89 3.63 4.55
N ILE A 173 -0.03 4.15 3.73
CA ILE A 173 -1.43 4.35 4.14
C ILE A 173 -2.18 3.02 4.09
N SER A 174 -2.34 2.42 5.26
CA SER A 174 -3.06 1.15 5.41
C SER A 174 -4.58 1.31 5.30
N LEU A 175 -5.28 0.23 4.95
CA LEU A 175 -6.75 0.18 4.97
C LEU A 175 -7.33 0.52 6.36
N GLY A 176 -6.61 0.17 7.43
CA GLY A 176 -7.04 0.55 8.78
C GLY A 176 -6.97 2.07 8.95
N GLN A 177 -5.87 2.70 8.54
CA GLN A 177 -5.66 4.14 8.69
C GLN A 177 -6.76 4.98 8.01
N THR A 178 -7.21 4.58 6.82
CA THR A 178 -8.31 5.26 6.12
C THR A 178 -9.65 5.18 6.87
N GLN A 179 -9.80 4.30 7.86
CA GLN A 179 -11.00 4.26 8.69
C GLN A 179 -10.97 5.21 9.89
N PHE A 180 -9.77 5.67 10.28
CA PHE A 180 -9.54 6.47 11.50
C PHE A 180 -9.08 7.91 11.23
N THR A 181 -8.55 8.18 10.04
CA THR A 181 -7.91 9.45 9.67
C THR A 181 -8.46 9.97 8.33
N ASP A 182 -8.24 11.25 8.04
CA ASP A 182 -8.68 11.88 6.79
C ASP A 182 -7.84 11.46 5.57
N ALA A 183 -6.88 10.55 5.77
CA ALA A 183 -6.10 9.87 4.74
C ALA A 183 -6.94 9.20 3.62
N THR A 184 -8.25 9.00 3.82
CA THR A 184 -9.17 8.53 2.77
C THR A 184 -9.14 9.42 1.53
N ARG A 185 -8.83 10.71 1.67
CA ARG A 185 -8.84 11.66 0.54
C ARG A 185 -7.61 11.51 -0.36
N LEU A 186 -6.54 10.99 0.20
CA LEU A 186 -5.26 10.83 -0.50
C LEU A 186 -5.20 9.55 -1.32
N VAL A 187 -6.10 8.61 -1.04
CA VAL A 187 -6.06 7.24 -1.58
C VAL A 187 -7.42 6.85 -2.13
N ASP A 188 -7.41 6.22 -3.29
CA ASP A 188 -8.62 5.71 -3.93
C ASP A 188 -9.13 4.39 -3.29
N ASP A 189 -10.22 3.84 -3.82
CA ASP A 189 -10.80 2.58 -3.32
C ASP A 189 -9.86 1.36 -3.45
N PHE A 190 -8.87 1.41 -4.34
CA PHE A 190 -7.91 0.33 -4.58
C PHE A 190 -6.60 0.49 -3.78
N GLY A 191 -6.49 1.55 -2.98
CA GLY A 191 -5.31 1.79 -2.15
C GLY A 191 -4.18 2.50 -2.88
N VAL A 192 -4.44 3.16 -4.01
CA VAL A 192 -3.47 3.92 -4.83
C VAL A 192 -3.66 5.42 -4.59
N ARG A 193 -2.58 6.21 -4.59
CA ARG A 193 -2.68 7.66 -4.49
C ARG A 193 -3.55 8.24 -5.60
N VAL A 194 -4.57 9.03 -5.23
CA VAL A 194 -5.48 9.70 -6.19
C VAL A 194 -4.67 10.57 -7.15
N ARG A 195 -3.71 11.33 -6.60
CA ARG A 195 -2.82 12.23 -7.35
C ARG A 195 -2.07 11.54 -8.48
N HIS A 196 -1.53 10.33 -8.24
CA HIS A 196 -0.81 9.60 -9.28
C HIS A 196 -1.72 9.13 -10.42
N ARG A 197 -2.99 8.82 -10.12
CA ARG A 197 -3.98 8.49 -11.16
C ARG A 197 -4.37 9.69 -11.99
N GLU A 198 -4.61 10.83 -11.34
CA GLU A 198 -4.91 12.09 -12.04
C GLU A 198 -3.77 12.46 -13.01
N VAL A 199 -2.51 12.36 -12.55
CA VAL A 199 -1.34 12.60 -13.39
C VAL A 199 -1.23 11.59 -14.53
N LEU A 200 -1.51 10.31 -14.29
CA LEU A 200 -1.50 9.30 -15.36
C LEU A 200 -2.52 9.62 -16.46
N GLU A 201 -3.76 9.97 -16.11
CA GLU A 201 -4.79 10.30 -17.09
C GLU A 201 -4.42 11.55 -17.89
N ALA A 202 -3.89 12.58 -17.23
CA ALA A 202 -3.35 13.77 -17.89
C ALA A 202 -2.23 13.42 -18.89
N VAL A 203 -1.31 12.54 -18.49
CA VAL A 203 -0.19 12.10 -19.32
C VAL A 203 -0.64 11.28 -20.54
N LYS A 204 -1.65 10.42 -20.40
CA LYS A 204 -2.24 9.68 -21.54
C LYS A 204 -2.76 10.64 -22.59
N ILE A 205 -3.55 11.64 -22.16
CA ILE A 205 -4.10 12.68 -23.04
C ILE A 205 -2.98 13.46 -23.73
N LEU A 206 -1.94 13.87 -22.99
CA LEU A 206 -0.81 14.61 -23.56
C LEU A 206 -0.02 13.80 -24.59
N MET A 207 0.24 12.51 -24.33
CA MET A 207 0.94 11.64 -25.27
C MET A 207 0.15 11.50 -26.58
N GLU A 208 -1.14 11.23 -26.48
CA GLU A 208 -2.03 11.07 -27.65
C GLU A 208 -2.13 12.36 -28.46
N ALA A 209 -2.36 13.49 -27.80
CA ALA A 209 -2.46 14.80 -28.45
C ALA A 209 -1.14 15.23 -29.10
N ARG A 210 0.00 14.96 -28.46
CA ARG A 210 1.34 15.25 -29.01
C ARG A 210 1.67 14.32 -30.17
N HIS A 211 1.21 13.08 -30.15
CA HIS A 211 1.37 12.18 -31.29
C HIS A 211 0.50 12.58 -32.48
N ALA A 212 -0.77 12.94 -32.24
CA ALA A 212 -1.72 13.36 -33.27
C ALA A 212 -1.27 14.64 -34.00
N SER A 213 -0.52 15.51 -33.32
CA SER A 213 0.09 16.71 -33.92
C SER A 213 1.31 16.43 -34.81
N GLY A 214 1.78 15.19 -34.88
CA GLY A 214 2.94 14.81 -35.69
C GLY A 214 4.29 15.28 -35.12
N VAL A 215 4.32 15.88 -33.93
CA VAL A 215 5.56 16.34 -33.29
C VAL A 215 6.27 15.15 -32.63
N ARG A 216 7.58 15.02 -32.89
CA ARG A 216 8.39 13.94 -32.32
C ARG A 216 8.58 14.10 -30.81
N MET A 217 8.41 12.99 -30.09
CA MET A 217 8.79 12.82 -28.68
C MET A 217 10.15 12.13 -28.56
N LEU A 218 10.84 12.33 -27.44
CA LEU A 218 12.13 11.72 -27.14
C LEU A 218 11.96 10.44 -26.31
N ILE A 219 12.96 9.55 -26.33
CA ILE A 219 12.94 8.32 -25.50
C ILE A 219 12.73 8.61 -23.99
N PRO A 220 13.40 9.61 -23.38
CA PRO A 220 13.19 9.93 -21.96
C PRO A 220 11.76 10.33 -21.62
N ASP A 221 10.99 10.87 -22.57
CA ASP A 221 9.59 11.23 -22.35
C ASP A 221 8.75 9.97 -22.07
N TYR A 222 9.00 8.87 -22.80
CA TYR A 222 8.35 7.59 -22.53
C TYR A 222 8.81 6.95 -21.22
N GLU A 223 10.05 7.19 -20.79
CA GLU A 223 10.53 6.73 -19.49
C GLU A 223 9.70 7.37 -18.37
N VAL A 224 9.41 8.68 -18.46
CA VAL A 224 8.50 9.37 -17.54
C VAL A 224 7.09 8.79 -17.61
N PHE A 225 6.54 8.58 -18.81
CA PHE A 225 5.19 7.98 -18.97
C PHE A 225 5.09 6.61 -18.28
N ILE A 226 6.11 5.78 -18.45
CA ILE A 226 6.19 4.46 -17.80
C ILE A 226 6.24 4.60 -16.27
N ARG A 227 6.99 5.57 -15.73
CA ARG A 227 7.03 5.85 -14.28
C ARG A 227 5.69 6.35 -13.75
N CYS A 228 5.00 7.23 -14.47
CA CYS A 228 3.66 7.69 -14.12
C CYS A 228 2.65 6.53 -14.07
N ALA A 229 2.67 5.65 -15.08
CA ALA A 229 1.83 4.45 -15.09
C ALA A 229 2.14 3.53 -13.90
N ALA A 230 3.41 3.35 -13.57
CA ALA A 230 3.84 2.53 -12.45
C ALA A 230 3.43 3.11 -11.08
N ALA A 231 3.57 4.43 -10.88
CA ALA A 231 3.15 5.12 -9.66
C ALA A 231 1.63 5.07 -9.44
N ALA A 232 0.85 5.07 -10.53
CA ALA A 232 -0.60 4.84 -10.52
C ALA A 232 -1.00 3.34 -10.42
N SER A 233 -0.02 2.43 -10.34
CA SER A 233 -0.20 0.98 -10.35
C SER A 233 -0.97 0.44 -11.58
N ASP A 234 -0.87 1.11 -12.73
CA ASP A 234 -1.49 0.74 -14.01
C ASP A 234 -0.47 0.01 -14.91
N SER A 235 -0.35 -1.29 -14.71
CA SER A 235 0.55 -2.13 -15.52
C SER A 235 0.17 -2.18 -17.02
N PRO A 236 -1.11 -2.25 -17.42
CA PRO A 236 -1.52 -2.11 -18.82
C PRO A 236 -1.00 -0.84 -19.49
N ALA A 237 -1.17 0.33 -18.87
CA ALA A 237 -0.67 1.58 -19.42
C ALA A 237 0.86 1.58 -19.62
N ALA A 238 1.62 0.98 -18.68
CA ALA A 238 3.07 0.84 -18.85
C ALA A 238 3.45 -0.03 -20.08
N VAL A 239 2.69 -1.09 -20.36
CA VAL A 239 2.87 -1.92 -21.57
C VAL A 239 2.53 -1.16 -22.84
N GLU A 240 1.47 -0.36 -22.79
CA GLU A 240 1.07 0.51 -23.89
C GLU A 240 2.13 1.55 -24.22
N PHE A 241 2.63 2.29 -23.22
CA PHE A 241 3.68 3.29 -23.40
C PHE A 241 4.98 2.69 -23.93
N PHE A 242 5.39 1.53 -23.40
CA PHE A 242 6.56 0.83 -23.94
C PHE A 242 6.35 0.34 -25.38
N GLY A 243 5.13 -0.08 -25.72
CA GLY A 243 4.72 -0.45 -27.07
C GLY A 243 4.69 0.75 -28.02
N ALA A 244 4.25 1.91 -27.55
CA ALA A 244 4.17 3.17 -28.29
C ALA A 244 5.54 3.61 -28.82
N ILE A 245 6.62 3.37 -28.09
CA ILE A 245 8.00 3.62 -28.56
C ILE A 245 8.25 2.96 -29.93
N ASN A 246 7.78 1.73 -30.13
CA ASN A 246 7.94 1.04 -31.41
C ASN A 246 6.95 1.56 -32.46
N LYS A 247 5.69 1.83 -32.07
CA LYS A 247 4.67 2.39 -32.97
C LYS A 247 5.09 3.75 -33.53
N HIS A 248 5.78 4.57 -32.73
CA HIS A 248 6.26 5.89 -33.10
C HIS A 248 7.65 5.85 -33.79
N GLY A 249 8.14 4.66 -34.18
CA GLY A 249 9.37 4.49 -34.96
C GLY A 249 10.67 4.60 -34.17
N LEU A 250 10.63 4.60 -32.83
CA LEU A 250 11.80 4.70 -31.95
C LEU A 250 12.24 3.36 -31.35
N GLY A 251 11.72 2.24 -31.87
CA GLY A 251 11.97 0.90 -31.33
C GLY A 251 13.45 0.49 -31.27
N SER A 252 14.26 0.90 -32.26
CA SER A 252 15.70 0.65 -32.32
C SER A 252 16.52 1.51 -31.35
N GLN A 253 15.94 2.61 -30.84
CA GLN A 253 16.61 3.55 -29.94
C GLN A 253 16.39 3.23 -28.45
N ARG A 254 15.72 2.09 -28.14
CA ARG A 254 15.53 1.65 -26.76
C ARG A 254 16.87 1.39 -26.08
N ASN A 255 17.15 2.15 -25.01
CA ASN A 255 18.39 2.07 -24.26
C ASN A 255 18.23 1.17 -23.01
N THR A 256 19.31 0.97 -22.25
CA THR A 256 19.25 0.21 -20.97
C THR A 256 18.30 0.82 -19.95
N SER A 257 18.20 2.16 -19.88
CA SER A 257 17.29 2.89 -18.97
C SER A 257 15.83 2.52 -19.26
N THR A 258 15.40 2.60 -20.51
CA THR A 258 14.03 2.28 -20.94
C THR A 258 13.64 0.85 -20.59
N TRP A 259 14.55 -0.13 -20.80
CA TRP A 259 14.29 -1.53 -20.39
C TRP A 259 14.24 -1.69 -18.87
N THR A 260 15.06 -0.92 -18.16
CA THR A 260 15.09 -0.91 -16.69
C THR A 260 13.78 -0.35 -16.14
N GLU A 261 13.38 0.85 -16.55
CA GLU A 261 12.12 1.48 -16.10
C GLU A 261 10.90 0.64 -16.45
N PHE A 262 10.87 0.06 -17.65
CA PHE A 262 9.79 -0.85 -18.02
C PHE A 262 9.75 -2.12 -17.15
N THR A 263 10.92 -2.69 -16.81
CA THR A 263 10.99 -3.83 -15.89
C THR A 263 10.52 -3.43 -14.49
N LYS A 264 10.93 -2.25 -14.01
CA LYS A 264 10.53 -1.71 -12.71
C LYS A 264 9.02 -1.50 -12.64
N ALA A 265 8.42 -0.93 -13.68
CA ALA A 265 6.99 -0.69 -13.80
C ALA A 265 6.17 -1.99 -13.86
N LEU A 266 6.56 -2.91 -14.76
CA LEU A 266 5.82 -4.15 -14.99
C LEU A 266 5.79 -5.08 -13.76
N PHE A 267 6.88 -5.10 -12.99
CA PHE A 267 7.03 -5.96 -11.81
C PHE A 267 6.96 -5.22 -10.48
N VAL A 268 6.64 -3.92 -10.50
CA VAL A 268 6.41 -3.12 -9.29
C VAL A 268 7.60 -3.25 -8.32
N THR A 269 8.79 -2.91 -8.82
CA THR A 269 10.04 -3.09 -8.07
C THR A 269 10.31 -1.96 -7.08
N GLU A 270 9.95 -0.73 -7.44
CA GLU A 270 10.19 0.45 -6.60
C GLU A 270 9.12 0.63 -5.51
N PRO A 271 9.47 1.16 -4.32
CA PRO A 271 8.54 1.39 -3.22
C PRO A 271 7.30 2.21 -3.58
N LEU A 272 7.49 3.24 -4.39
CA LEU A 272 6.42 4.09 -4.88
C LEU A 272 5.35 3.29 -5.63
N TYR A 273 5.75 2.31 -6.45
CA TYR A 273 4.84 1.59 -7.33
C TYR A 273 3.91 0.64 -6.57
N TYR A 274 4.31 0.19 -5.38
CA TYR A 274 3.46 -0.56 -4.45
C TYR A 274 2.95 0.28 -3.28
N GLN A 275 3.00 1.61 -3.39
CA GLN A 275 2.44 2.55 -2.41
C GLN A 275 3.06 2.39 -1.01
N PHE A 276 4.35 2.04 -0.95
CA PHE A 276 5.11 1.74 0.28
C PHE A 276 4.54 0.58 1.12
N ASP A 277 3.56 -0.17 0.62
CA ASP A 277 2.98 -1.35 1.24
C ASP A 277 3.61 -2.65 0.69
N ARG A 278 4.68 -3.11 1.35
CA ARG A 278 5.40 -4.35 1.00
C ARG A 278 4.50 -5.59 1.00
N SER A 279 3.40 -5.57 1.75
CA SER A 279 2.47 -6.69 1.74
C SER A 279 1.93 -6.94 0.33
N ARG A 280 1.72 -5.89 -0.48
CA ARG A 280 1.19 -5.95 -1.85
C ARG A 280 2.02 -6.78 -2.80
N VAL A 281 3.32 -6.83 -2.56
CA VAL A 281 4.30 -7.44 -3.46
C VAL A 281 4.99 -8.67 -2.87
N ALA A 282 4.61 -9.05 -1.65
CA ALA A 282 4.99 -10.31 -1.02
C ALA A 282 4.41 -11.50 -1.79
N VAL A 283 5.26 -12.47 -2.13
CA VAL A 283 4.85 -13.68 -2.86
C VAL A 283 4.01 -14.55 -1.95
N LEU A 284 2.77 -14.86 -2.34
CA LEU A 284 1.93 -15.72 -1.53
C LEU A 284 2.36 -17.18 -1.66
N PRO A 285 2.29 -17.97 -0.57
CA PRO A 285 2.46 -19.42 -0.59
C PRO A 285 1.77 -20.13 -1.75
N ARG A 286 0.48 -19.85 -1.94
CA ARG A 286 -0.34 -20.38 -3.03
C ARG A 286 0.29 -20.15 -4.41
N GLN A 287 0.94 -19.00 -4.63
CA GLN A 287 1.50 -18.63 -5.93
C GLN A 287 2.77 -19.40 -6.28
N THR A 288 3.45 -19.96 -5.27
CA THR A 288 4.61 -20.84 -5.48
C THR A 288 4.21 -22.21 -6.03
N TYR A 289 2.92 -22.58 -5.93
CA TYR A 289 2.39 -23.80 -6.54
C TYR A 289 2.70 -23.83 -8.04
N SER A 290 3.29 -24.94 -8.48
CA SER A 290 3.59 -25.23 -9.87
C SER A 290 3.22 -26.68 -10.14
N ASN A 291 2.72 -26.98 -11.34
CA ASN A 291 2.47 -28.37 -11.76
C ASN A 291 3.73 -29.26 -11.68
N ARG A 292 4.93 -28.66 -11.69
CA ARG A 292 6.22 -29.38 -11.56
C ARG A 292 6.58 -29.75 -10.11
N GLN A 293 6.03 -29.03 -9.13
CA GLN A 293 6.23 -29.28 -7.70
C GLN A 293 4.88 -29.11 -7.01
N PRO A 294 3.99 -30.12 -7.14
CA PRO A 294 2.65 -30.03 -6.61
C PRO A 294 2.67 -30.01 -5.09
N MET A 295 1.88 -29.12 -4.49
CA MET A 295 1.56 -29.20 -3.07
C MET A 295 0.48 -30.25 -2.85
N ALA A 296 0.46 -30.87 -1.67
CA ALA A 296 -0.63 -31.75 -1.29
C ALA A 296 -1.98 -31.03 -1.40
N PRO A 297 -3.02 -31.66 -1.96
CA PRO A 297 -4.31 -31.00 -2.26
C PRO A 297 -4.97 -30.43 -1.00
N GLU A 298 -4.86 -31.12 0.14
CA GLU A 298 -5.39 -30.63 1.43
C GLU A 298 -4.77 -29.30 1.87
N LYS A 299 -3.46 -29.14 1.67
CA LYS A 299 -2.74 -27.89 2.01
C LYS A 299 -3.20 -26.77 1.10
N LEU A 300 -3.37 -27.06 -0.19
CA LEU A 300 -3.87 -26.09 -1.17
C LEU A 300 -5.32 -25.65 -0.85
N TRP A 301 -6.19 -26.58 -0.48
CA TRP A 301 -7.55 -26.27 -0.02
C TRP A 301 -7.57 -25.39 1.23
N LYS A 302 -6.68 -25.63 2.20
CA LYS A 302 -6.52 -24.75 3.38
C LYS A 302 -6.09 -23.34 2.96
N LEU A 303 -5.16 -23.21 2.01
CA LEU A 303 -4.74 -21.92 1.46
C LEU A 303 -5.89 -21.19 0.74
N GLU A 304 -6.72 -21.91 -0.04
CA GLU A 304 -7.90 -21.32 -0.70
C GLU A 304 -8.94 -20.87 0.32
N ARG A 305 -9.25 -21.68 1.33
CA ARG A 305 -10.17 -21.30 2.41
C ARG A 305 -9.70 -20.05 3.14
N MET A 306 -8.39 -19.93 3.42
CA MET A 306 -7.83 -18.71 4.00
C MET A 306 -7.96 -17.52 3.04
N ARG A 307 -7.74 -17.70 1.73
CA ARG A 307 -7.92 -16.66 0.72
C ARG A 307 -9.36 -16.14 0.71
N HIS A 308 -10.36 -17.03 0.74
CA HIS A 308 -11.78 -16.65 0.82
C HIS A 308 -12.12 -15.97 2.14
N SER A 309 -11.61 -16.47 3.27
CA SER A 309 -11.83 -15.85 4.58
C SER A 309 -11.22 -14.45 4.68
N ILE A 310 -10.00 -14.25 4.16
CA ILE A 310 -9.37 -12.93 4.09
C ILE A 310 -10.22 -12.00 3.23
N ASN A 311 -10.73 -12.49 2.09
CA ASN A 311 -11.56 -11.69 1.22
C ASN A 311 -12.88 -11.26 1.87
N ALA A 312 -13.57 -12.18 2.56
CA ALA A 312 -14.83 -11.87 3.25
C ALA A 312 -14.67 -10.74 4.28
N MET A 313 -13.49 -10.66 4.91
CA MET A 313 -13.17 -9.64 5.90
C MET A 313 -12.62 -8.33 5.32
N ARG A 314 -12.35 -8.26 4.00
CA ARG A 314 -11.87 -7.03 3.37
C ARG A 314 -13.04 -6.10 3.04
N HIS A 315 -12.88 -4.81 3.35
CA HIS A 315 -13.88 -3.79 3.04
C HIS A 315 -13.64 -3.12 1.68
N LEU A 316 -12.37 -2.86 1.35
CA LEU A 316 -11.98 -2.20 0.12
C LEU A 316 -11.09 -3.12 -0.72
N PRO A 317 -11.14 -3.01 -2.07
CA PRO A 317 -10.35 -3.82 -3.00
C PRO A 317 -8.87 -3.40 -3.05
N PHE A 318 -8.24 -3.16 -1.89
CA PHE A 318 -6.82 -2.83 -1.83
C PHE A 318 -5.97 -3.92 -2.51
N ASN A 319 -5.02 -3.48 -3.34
CA ASN A 319 -4.14 -4.32 -4.14
C ASN A 319 -4.84 -5.18 -5.22
N ARG A 320 -6.04 -4.79 -5.66
CA ARG A 320 -6.75 -5.46 -6.76
C ARG A 320 -6.66 -4.67 -8.05
N ASN A 321 -6.83 -5.34 -9.17
CA ASN A 321 -6.87 -4.69 -10.46
C ASN A 321 -8.24 -3.98 -10.65
N PRO A 322 -8.28 -2.67 -10.95
CA PRO A 322 -9.52 -1.96 -11.25
C PRO A 322 -10.32 -2.58 -12.40
N ALA A 323 -9.64 -3.01 -13.47
CA ALA A 323 -10.30 -3.60 -14.65
C ALA A 323 -10.85 -5.01 -14.38
N ARG A 324 -10.24 -5.75 -13.44
CA ARG A 324 -10.71 -7.08 -13.03
C ARG A 324 -10.66 -7.20 -11.52
N PRO A 325 -11.67 -6.68 -10.80
CA PRO A 325 -11.65 -6.64 -9.34
C PRO A 325 -11.63 -8.02 -8.70
N ALA A 326 -11.90 -9.12 -9.40
CA ALA A 326 -11.77 -10.47 -8.85
C ALA A 326 -10.31 -10.92 -8.67
N GLN A 327 -9.35 -10.22 -9.30
CA GLN A 327 -7.93 -10.56 -9.31
C GLN A 327 -7.06 -9.60 -8.48
N ASP A 328 -6.08 -10.18 -7.80
CA ASP A 328 -5.03 -9.47 -7.07
C ASP A 328 -3.94 -9.01 -8.07
N LEU A 329 -3.37 -7.81 -7.88
CA LEU A 329 -2.26 -7.30 -8.71
C LEU A 329 -1.06 -8.26 -8.73
N ARG A 330 -0.86 -9.04 -7.65
CA ARG A 330 0.18 -10.08 -7.59
C ARG A 330 0.03 -11.17 -8.67
N MET A 331 -1.17 -11.34 -9.25
CA MET A 331 -1.38 -12.30 -10.33
C MET A 331 -0.77 -11.83 -11.65
N LEU A 332 -0.71 -10.51 -11.87
CA LEU A 332 -0.09 -9.93 -13.06
C LEU A 332 1.43 -10.13 -13.05
N THR A 333 2.06 -9.94 -11.88
CA THR A 333 3.52 -10.09 -11.71
C THR A 333 4.00 -11.55 -11.64
N ARG A 334 3.09 -12.51 -11.43
CA ARG A 334 3.40 -13.95 -11.28
C ARG A 334 3.88 -14.63 -12.57
N GLN A 335 3.64 -14.06 -13.75
CA GLN A 335 3.81 -14.76 -15.03
C GLN A 335 5.31 -15.06 -15.33
N LYS A 336 5.80 -16.21 -14.83
CA LYS A 336 7.22 -16.67 -14.89
C LYS A 336 7.81 -16.67 -16.30
N SER A 337 7.02 -17.07 -17.30
CA SER A 337 7.43 -17.07 -18.70
C SER A 337 7.72 -15.65 -19.19
N ARG A 338 6.92 -14.66 -18.79
CA ARG A 338 7.07 -13.27 -19.23
C ARG A 338 8.35 -12.64 -18.74
N VAL A 339 8.72 -12.78 -17.46
CA VAL A 339 9.99 -12.24 -16.96
C VAL A 339 11.17 -12.82 -17.75
N ARG A 340 11.18 -14.15 -17.93
CA ARG A 340 12.28 -14.82 -18.64
C ARG A 340 12.32 -14.44 -20.12
N GLN A 341 11.18 -14.36 -20.79
CA GLN A 341 11.09 -13.89 -22.17
C GLN A 341 11.54 -12.43 -22.29
N HIS A 342 11.16 -11.59 -21.34
CA HIS A 342 11.56 -10.19 -21.30
C HIS A 342 13.07 -10.05 -21.15
N TRP A 343 13.68 -10.80 -20.23
CA TRP A 343 15.12 -10.88 -20.06
C TRP A 343 15.86 -11.42 -21.29
N ILE A 344 15.29 -12.40 -22.00
CA ILE A 344 15.87 -12.90 -23.26
C ILE A 344 15.78 -11.82 -24.35
N ARG A 345 14.63 -11.13 -24.45
CA ARG A 345 14.44 -10.03 -25.40
C ARG A 345 15.43 -8.90 -25.16
N SER A 346 15.60 -8.43 -23.93
CA SER A 346 16.56 -7.35 -23.65
C SER A 346 17.99 -7.71 -24.08
N LYS A 347 18.39 -8.98 -23.91
CA LYS A 347 19.67 -9.49 -24.42
C LYS A 347 19.76 -9.52 -25.94
N LEU A 348 18.69 -9.95 -26.62
CA LEU A 348 18.65 -9.98 -28.09
C LEU A 348 18.74 -8.59 -28.71
N TYR A 349 18.25 -7.56 -28.02
CA TYR A 349 18.40 -6.16 -28.41
C TYR A 349 19.82 -5.61 -28.16
N GLY A 350 20.76 -6.41 -27.63
CA GLY A 350 22.13 -5.97 -27.38
C GLY A 350 22.28 -4.95 -26.24
N VAL A 351 21.29 -4.86 -25.35
CA VAL A 351 21.28 -3.89 -24.25
C VAL A 351 22.47 -4.14 -23.31
N LEU A 352 23.19 -3.07 -22.98
CA LEU A 352 24.28 -3.13 -22.01
C LEU A 352 23.71 -3.55 -20.65
N LEU A 353 24.15 -4.69 -20.14
CA LEU A 353 23.80 -5.14 -18.80
C LEU A 353 24.59 -4.31 -17.77
N ASN A 354 23.93 -3.36 -17.13
CA ASN A 354 24.42 -2.64 -15.96
C ASN A 354 23.88 -3.27 -14.66
N GLU A 355 24.40 -2.82 -13.53
CA GLU A 355 23.98 -3.24 -12.20
C GLU A 355 22.48 -2.97 -11.97
N GLU A 356 21.99 -1.82 -12.41
CA GLU A 356 20.60 -1.40 -12.19
C GLU A 356 19.59 -2.35 -12.87
N LEU A 357 19.82 -2.69 -14.13
CA LEU A 357 18.99 -3.65 -14.86
C LEU A 357 19.07 -5.04 -14.21
N LEU A 358 20.26 -5.46 -13.74
CA LEU A 358 20.42 -6.72 -13.02
C LEU A 358 19.62 -6.74 -11.71
N CYS A 359 19.63 -5.65 -10.95
CA CYS A 359 18.88 -5.49 -9.70
C CYS A 359 17.37 -5.50 -9.94
N ALA A 360 16.88 -4.70 -10.89
CA ALA A 360 15.47 -4.69 -11.27
C ALA A 360 15.01 -6.06 -11.77
N THR A 361 15.84 -6.73 -12.57
CA THR A 361 15.56 -8.09 -13.04
C THR A 361 15.55 -9.10 -11.89
N MET A 362 16.46 -8.98 -10.92
CA MET A 362 16.50 -9.86 -9.75
C MET A 362 15.20 -9.77 -8.93
N ILE A 363 14.72 -8.55 -8.67
CA ILE A 363 13.45 -8.31 -7.99
C ILE A 363 12.30 -8.87 -8.82
N SER A 364 12.29 -8.65 -10.14
CA SER A 364 11.24 -9.21 -11.03
C SER A 364 11.17 -10.74 -10.99
N PHE A 365 12.32 -11.43 -10.95
CA PHE A 365 12.36 -12.88 -10.77
C PHE A 365 11.81 -13.28 -9.40
N ALA A 366 12.05 -12.49 -8.35
CA ALA A 366 11.49 -12.72 -7.03
C ALA A 366 9.96 -12.62 -7.03
N ARG A 367 9.38 -11.57 -7.65
CA ARG A 367 7.91 -11.40 -7.78
C ARG A 367 7.26 -12.56 -8.51
N SER A 368 7.94 -13.11 -9.52
CA SER A 368 7.47 -14.32 -10.22
C SER A 368 7.77 -15.63 -9.48
N SER A 369 8.39 -15.59 -8.29
CA SER A 369 8.79 -16.74 -7.49
C SER A 369 9.79 -17.67 -8.21
N SER A 370 10.73 -17.12 -8.98
CA SER A 370 11.75 -17.87 -9.73
C SER A 370 13.13 -17.83 -9.07
N LEU A 371 13.27 -18.54 -7.95
CA LEU A 371 14.54 -18.66 -7.23
C LEU A 371 15.68 -19.23 -8.09
N THR A 372 15.39 -20.19 -8.95
CA THR A 372 16.39 -20.81 -9.84
C THR A 372 16.97 -19.78 -10.81
N SER A 373 16.15 -18.84 -11.29
CA SER A 373 16.60 -17.73 -12.12
C SER A 373 17.44 -16.74 -11.33
N ILE A 374 17.07 -16.41 -10.08
CA ILE A 374 17.87 -15.54 -9.21
C ILE A 374 19.28 -16.14 -9.00
N LYS A 375 19.34 -17.39 -8.54
CA LYS A 375 20.62 -18.09 -8.29
C LYS A 375 21.45 -18.26 -9.56
N GLY A 376 20.84 -18.74 -10.65
CA GLY A 376 21.58 -19.08 -11.87
C GLY A 376 21.89 -17.91 -12.79
N VAL A 377 20.91 -17.02 -13.02
CA VAL A 377 21.03 -15.95 -14.03
C VAL A 377 21.68 -14.70 -13.47
N ILE A 378 21.33 -14.29 -12.25
CA ILE A 378 21.83 -13.03 -11.67
C ILE A 378 23.05 -13.30 -10.78
N LEU A 379 22.90 -14.08 -9.70
CA LEU A 379 23.99 -14.30 -8.74
C LEU A 379 25.17 -15.03 -9.37
N GLN A 380 24.95 -16.19 -10.00
CA GLN A 380 26.03 -17.00 -10.57
C GLN A 380 26.61 -16.42 -11.86
N ARG A 381 25.78 -16.00 -12.83
CA ARG A 381 26.28 -15.48 -14.13
C ARG A 381 26.64 -13.99 -14.09
N GLY A 382 25.96 -13.18 -13.30
CA GLY A 382 26.24 -11.75 -13.15
C GLY A 382 27.42 -11.49 -12.23
N PHE A 383 27.34 -11.98 -10.99
CA PHE A 383 28.30 -11.66 -9.91
C PHE A 383 29.25 -12.82 -9.54
N ARG A 384 29.07 -14.02 -10.11
CA ARG A 384 29.78 -15.26 -9.73
C ARG A 384 29.64 -15.63 -8.25
N ILE A 385 28.50 -15.30 -7.65
CA ILE A 385 28.15 -15.65 -6.27
C ILE A 385 27.32 -16.95 -6.29
N SER A 386 27.71 -17.90 -5.45
CA SER A 386 27.01 -19.18 -5.28
C SER A 386 26.31 -19.21 -3.93
N LEU A 387 24.97 -19.32 -3.96
CA LEU A 387 24.13 -19.46 -2.78
C LEU A 387 23.59 -20.89 -2.67
N LYS A 388 24.12 -21.66 -1.71
CA LYS A 388 23.58 -22.97 -1.32
C LYS A 388 22.77 -22.79 -0.05
N GLU A 389 21.61 -23.42 0.00
CA GLU A 389 20.75 -23.40 1.18
C GLU A 389 20.49 -24.84 1.58
N ASP A 390 20.70 -25.12 2.85
CA ASP A 390 20.25 -26.37 3.44
C ASP A 390 18.73 -26.31 3.65
N GLN A 391 18.04 -27.37 3.23
CA GLN A 391 16.58 -27.41 3.24
C GLN A 391 16.01 -27.67 4.63
N ASP A 392 16.76 -28.34 5.50
CA ASP A 392 16.29 -28.77 6.82
C ASP A 392 16.57 -27.72 7.90
N THR A 393 17.79 -27.21 7.95
CA THR A 393 18.22 -26.17 8.91
C THR A 393 17.82 -24.76 8.48
N GLY A 394 17.66 -24.54 7.17
CA GLY A 394 17.48 -23.21 6.59
C GLY A 394 18.75 -22.35 6.63
N GLU A 395 19.90 -22.95 6.92
CA GLU A 395 21.20 -22.27 6.87
C GLU A 395 21.62 -22.03 5.41
N SER A 396 22.16 -20.84 5.16
CA SER A 396 22.60 -20.42 3.83
C SER A 396 24.11 -20.28 3.81
N VAL A 397 24.77 -20.99 2.90
CA VAL A 397 26.21 -20.86 2.67
C VAL A 397 26.43 -20.09 1.38
N VAL A 398 27.00 -18.89 1.53
CA VAL A 398 27.36 -17.99 0.43
C VAL A 398 28.85 -18.13 0.14
N THR A 399 29.21 -18.38 -1.12
CA THR A 399 30.60 -18.54 -1.54
C THR A 399 30.86 -17.86 -2.89
N LYS A 400 32.15 -17.60 -3.18
CA LYS A 400 32.67 -16.99 -4.42
C LYS A 400 32.29 -15.52 -4.59
N GLY A 401 32.85 -14.88 -5.61
CA GLY A 401 32.52 -13.50 -5.97
C GLY A 401 33.50 -12.98 -7.00
N LYS A 402 32.99 -12.31 -8.03
CA LYS A 402 33.81 -11.73 -9.10
C LYS A 402 34.45 -10.43 -8.61
N MET A 403 35.76 -10.28 -8.80
CA MET A 403 36.39 -8.95 -8.69
C MET A 403 36.09 -8.16 -9.97
N PHE A 404 35.62 -6.93 -9.81
CA PHE A 404 35.40 -6.01 -10.91
C PHE A 404 36.62 -5.09 -11.05
N ARG A 405 36.81 -4.54 -12.25
CA ARG A 405 37.72 -3.41 -12.45
C ARG A 405 36.96 -2.14 -12.11
N ASP A 406 37.64 -1.14 -11.58
CA ASP A 406 37.05 0.14 -11.22
C ASP A 406 36.29 0.75 -12.42
N GLY A 407 35.07 1.24 -12.16
CA GLY A 407 34.22 1.85 -13.18
C GLY A 407 33.47 0.84 -14.05
N ASN A 408 33.47 -0.45 -13.69
CA ASN A 408 32.64 -1.42 -14.40
C ASN A 408 31.15 -1.12 -14.13
N PRO A 409 30.29 -1.02 -15.16
CA PRO A 409 28.87 -0.72 -14.97
C PRO A 409 28.09 -1.83 -14.23
N ARG A 410 28.72 -2.97 -13.93
CA ARG A 410 28.17 -4.09 -13.15
C ARG A 410 28.80 -4.24 -11.77
N GLU A 411 29.68 -3.33 -11.40
CA GLU A 411 30.26 -3.31 -10.07
C GLU A 411 29.14 -3.20 -9.02
N PRO A 412 29.15 -4.05 -7.98
CA PRO A 412 28.17 -3.96 -6.90
C PRO A 412 28.24 -2.61 -6.19
N THR A 413 27.09 -2.02 -5.96
CA THR A 413 26.89 -0.84 -5.12
C THR A 413 25.85 -1.15 -4.05
N GLU A 414 25.48 -0.14 -3.27
CA GLU A 414 24.37 -0.17 -2.32
C GLU A 414 23.05 -0.62 -2.96
N ARG A 415 22.88 -0.39 -4.29
CA ARG A 415 21.71 -0.81 -5.05
C ARG A 415 21.55 -2.33 -5.04
N LEU A 416 22.65 -3.09 -5.18
CA LEU A 416 22.61 -4.55 -5.10
C LEU A 416 22.16 -5.01 -3.71
N LEU A 417 22.67 -4.38 -2.64
CA LEU A 417 22.31 -4.73 -1.26
C LEU A 417 20.80 -4.55 -1.03
N SER A 418 20.26 -3.39 -1.41
CA SER A 418 18.82 -3.11 -1.35
C SER A 418 17.99 -4.08 -2.20
N ALA A 419 18.46 -4.41 -3.41
CA ALA A 419 17.78 -5.36 -4.28
C ALA A 419 17.77 -6.78 -3.71
N ILE A 420 18.83 -7.22 -3.01
CA ILE A 420 18.89 -8.53 -2.35
C ILE A 420 17.84 -8.59 -1.25
N VAL A 421 17.77 -7.57 -0.39
CA VAL A 421 16.78 -7.50 0.68
C VAL A 421 15.36 -7.55 0.12
N GLU A 422 15.07 -6.77 -0.93
CA GLU A 422 13.76 -6.76 -1.57
C GLU A 422 13.41 -8.13 -2.22
N THR A 423 14.39 -8.72 -2.91
CA THR A 423 14.25 -10.02 -3.59
C THR A 423 13.96 -11.13 -2.58
N PHE A 424 14.86 -11.34 -1.61
CA PHE A 424 14.75 -12.44 -0.66
C PHE A 424 13.66 -12.19 0.39
N GLY A 425 13.41 -10.93 0.76
CA GLY A 425 12.27 -10.54 1.60
C GLY A 425 10.93 -10.88 0.96
N SER A 426 10.74 -10.57 -0.33
CA SER A 426 9.48 -10.84 -1.04
C SER A 426 9.11 -12.32 -1.12
N ILE A 427 10.10 -13.22 -1.15
CA ILE A 427 9.92 -14.68 -1.12
C ILE A 427 9.99 -15.28 0.29
N SER A 428 10.05 -14.44 1.33
CA SER A 428 10.11 -14.80 2.75
C SER A 428 11.37 -15.57 3.18
N ARG A 429 12.53 -15.26 2.59
CA ARG A 429 13.83 -15.86 2.90
C ARG A 429 14.77 -14.87 3.57
N VAL A 430 14.34 -14.40 4.73
CA VAL A 430 14.98 -13.27 5.42
C VAL A 430 16.40 -13.62 5.91
N ARG A 431 16.63 -14.84 6.38
CA ARG A 431 17.96 -15.29 6.83
C ARG A 431 18.98 -15.31 5.67
N ALA A 432 18.61 -15.93 4.55
CA ALA A 432 19.43 -15.91 3.34
C ALA A 432 19.72 -14.48 2.85
N ALA A 433 18.78 -13.55 3.02
CA ALA A 433 18.99 -12.14 2.71
C ALA A 433 20.08 -11.53 3.61
N LEU A 434 20.00 -11.76 4.93
CA LEU A 434 20.98 -11.29 5.91
C LEU A 434 22.38 -11.85 5.63
N ASP A 435 22.49 -13.17 5.39
CA ASP A 435 23.77 -13.82 5.11
C ASP A 435 24.41 -13.28 3.82
N LEU A 436 23.61 -13.09 2.76
CA LEU A 436 24.08 -12.47 1.51
C LEU A 436 24.50 -11.01 1.70
N LEU A 437 23.72 -10.25 2.47
CA LEU A 437 23.96 -8.84 2.73
C LEU A 437 25.31 -8.65 3.42
N VAL A 438 25.53 -9.37 4.52
CA VAL A 438 26.79 -9.33 5.28
C VAL A 438 27.97 -9.81 4.42
N TYR A 439 27.79 -10.90 3.68
CA TYR A 439 28.84 -11.43 2.80
C TYR A 439 29.27 -10.44 1.72
N ILE A 440 28.31 -9.80 1.03
CA ILE A 440 28.60 -8.87 -0.06
C ILE A 440 29.21 -7.58 0.49
N SER A 441 28.69 -7.07 1.60
CA SER A 441 29.26 -5.91 2.29
C SER A 441 30.74 -6.13 2.60
N GLN A 442 31.08 -7.28 3.19
CA GLN A 442 32.46 -7.64 3.50
C GLN A 442 33.31 -7.88 2.24
N ARG A 443 32.75 -8.54 1.22
CA ARG A 443 33.48 -8.97 0.02
C ARG A 443 33.89 -7.80 -0.88
N TYR A 444 33.03 -6.78 -0.98
CA TYR A 444 33.19 -5.62 -1.84
C TYR A 444 33.45 -4.32 -1.06
N HIS A 445 33.57 -4.38 0.27
CA HIS A 445 33.80 -3.23 1.14
C HIS A 445 32.73 -2.13 1.00
N ILE A 446 31.46 -2.53 0.85
CA ILE A 446 30.33 -1.62 0.72
C ILE A 446 29.65 -1.50 2.09
N SER A 447 29.53 -0.29 2.62
CA SER A 447 28.75 -0.05 3.84
C SER A 447 27.28 -0.37 3.59
N ILE A 448 26.61 -1.02 4.55
CA ILE A 448 25.19 -1.31 4.43
C ILE A 448 24.41 -0.05 4.82
N PRO A 449 23.65 0.57 3.90
CA PRO A 449 22.88 1.76 4.21
C PRO A 449 21.81 1.49 5.27
N HIS A 450 21.48 2.54 6.04
CA HIS A 450 20.35 2.52 6.98
C HIS A 450 19.07 2.01 6.30
N GLU A 451 18.73 2.54 5.12
CA GLU A 451 17.53 2.16 4.39
C GLU A 451 17.46 0.66 4.07
N THR A 452 18.61 0.03 3.76
CA THR A 452 18.68 -1.41 3.49
C THR A 452 18.40 -2.23 4.74
N TRP A 453 18.89 -1.79 5.91
CA TRP A 453 18.57 -2.41 7.20
C TRP A 453 17.10 -2.25 7.57
N SER A 454 16.55 -1.04 7.46
CA SER A 454 15.13 -0.78 7.67
C SER A 454 14.26 -1.61 6.73
N ASN A 455 14.68 -1.77 5.47
CA ASN A 455 14.01 -2.63 4.49
C ASN A 455 14.01 -4.11 4.94
N LEU A 456 15.14 -4.61 5.45
CA LEU A 456 15.26 -6.00 5.91
C LEU A 456 14.38 -6.26 7.13
N LEU A 457 14.39 -5.34 8.10
CA LEU A 457 13.56 -5.38 9.28
C LEU A 457 12.06 -5.37 8.93
N ASN A 458 11.65 -4.48 8.02
CA ASN A 458 10.28 -4.40 7.53
C ASN A 458 9.85 -5.70 6.82
N TRP A 459 10.70 -6.27 5.96
CA TRP A 459 10.42 -7.55 5.31
C TRP A 459 10.30 -8.70 6.30
N ALA A 460 11.18 -8.75 7.31
CA ALA A 460 11.09 -9.73 8.39
C ALA A 460 9.75 -9.64 9.11
N TYR A 461 9.30 -8.43 9.42
CA TYR A 461 8.01 -8.19 10.06
C TYR A 461 6.82 -8.58 9.19
N VAL A 462 6.82 -8.23 7.89
CA VAL A 462 5.76 -8.63 6.96
C VAL A 462 5.65 -10.15 6.89
N CYS A 463 6.79 -10.85 6.84
CA CYS A 463 6.82 -12.32 6.81
C CYS A 463 6.36 -12.95 8.12
N ALA A 464 6.73 -12.36 9.27
CA ALA A 464 6.32 -12.80 10.60
C ALA A 464 4.85 -12.49 10.92
N SER A 465 4.23 -11.57 10.17
CA SER A 465 2.87 -11.11 10.40
C SER A 465 1.82 -12.05 9.79
N LYS A 466 0.63 -12.03 10.38
CA LYS A 466 -0.55 -12.68 9.78
C LYS A 466 -1.05 -11.81 8.60
N PRO A 467 -1.52 -12.41 7.49
CA PRO A 467 -1.74 -13.84 7.28
C PRO A 467 -0.52 -14.61 6.76
N PHE A 468 0.56 -13.93 6.34
CA PHE A 468 1.70 -14.55 5.65
C PHE A 468 2.32 -15.71 6.44
N GLN A 469 2.60 -15.51 7.73
CA GLN A 469 3.14 -16.55 8.61
C GLN A 469 2.28 -17.81 8.62
N ARG A 470 0.95 -17.67 8.77
CA ARG A 470 0.00 -18.80 8.79
C ARG A 470 -0.06 -19.54 7.45
N MET A 471 -0.03 -18.78 6.35
CA MET A 471 -0.03 -19.37 5.01
C MET A 471 1.28 -20.13 4.74
N ARG A 472 2.43 -19.60 5.20
CA ARG A 472 3.75 -20.23 5.06
C ARG A 472 3.85 -21.52 5.86
N GLY A 473 3.30 -21.56 7.07
CA GLY A 473 3.22 -22.77 7.89
C GLY A 473 2.43 -23.92 7.26
N HIS A 474 1.70 -23.69 6.16
CA HIS A 474 1.02 -24.75 5.40
C HIS A 474 1.78 -25.22 4.16
N GLN A 475 2.92 -24.63 3.79
CA GLN A 475 3.68 -25.02 2.61
C GLN A 475 4.49 -26.31 2.77
N GLY A 476 4.74 -26.77 3.99
CA GLY A 476 5.53 -27.97 4.25
C GLY A 476 6.36 -27.90 5.53
N PRO A 477 7.13 -28.95 5.83
CA PRO A 477 7.99 -29.03 7.01
C PRO A 477 9.22 -28.11 6.93
N TYR A 478 9.51 -27.52 5.76
CA TYR A 478 10.70 -26.71 5.55
C TYR A 478 10.62 -25.38 6.33
N SER A 479 11.46 -25.28 7.36
CA SER A 479 11.63 -24.16 8.28
C SER A 479 12.13 -22.87 7.60
N VAL A 480 12.72 -22.99 6.40
CA VAL A 480 13.45 -21.93 5.69
C VAL A 480 12.62 -20.66 5.44
N ASN A 481 11.29 -20.77 5.36
CA ASN A 481 10.40 -19.63 5.12
C ASN A 481 9.50 -19.27 6.32
N ASP A 482 9.66 -19.93 7.48
CA ASP A 482 8.88 -19.65 8.69
C ASP A 482 9.55 -18.57 9.53
N VAL A 483 9.28 -17.31 9.18
CA VAL A 483 9.78 -16.15 9.93
C VAL A 483 8.87 -15.91 11.14
N LYS A 484 9.47 -15.74 12.32
CA LYS A 484 8.77 -15.45 13.57
C LYS A 484 9.13 -14.05 14.07
N ALA A 485 8.35 -13.54 15.01
CA ALA A 485 8.64 -12.27 15.67
C ALA A 485 10.02 -12.26 16.35
N LYS A 486 10.58 -13.43 16.71
CA LYS A 486 11.94 -13.56 17.26
C LYS A 486 13.02 -13.18 16.25
N ASP A 487 12.86 -13.59 15.00
CA ASP A 487 13.82 -13.24 13.94
C ASP A 487 13.82 -11.72 13.68
N VAL A 488 12.67 -11.05 13.83
CA VAL A 488 12.56 -9.58 13.72
C VAL A 488 13.37 -8.88 14.83
N ILE A 489 13.24 -9.34 16.07
CA ILE A 489 14.00 -8.78 17.20
C ILE A 489 15.50 -9.05 17.05
N GLU A 490 15.87 -10.20 16.50
CA GLU A 490 17.27 -10.52 16.26
C GLU A 490 17.90 -9.60 15.21
N ILE A 491 17.18 -9.33 14.10
CA ILE A 491 17.63 -8.38 13.09
C ILE A 491 17.74 -6.97 13.68
N TRP A 492 16.76 -6.54 14.49
CA TRP A 492 16.83 -5.28 15.22
C TRP A 492 18.10 -5.19 16.08
N ARG A 493 18.40 -6.26 16.83
CA ARG A 493 19.59 -6.34 17.68
C ARG A 493 20.87 -6.23 16.83
N ILE A 494 20.98 -6.97 15.73
CA ILE A 494 22.15 -6.93 14.85
C ILE A 494 22.34 -5.53 14.24
N MET A 495 21.26 -4.91 13.78
CA MET A 495 21.28 -3.56 13.18
C MET A 495 21.73 -2.49 14.18
N THR A 496 21.29 -2.58 15.44
CA THR A 496 21.52 -1.56 16.49
C THR A 496 22.78 -1.79 17.31
N SER A 497 23.36 -3.00 17.29
CA SER A 497 24.59 -3.33 18.01
C SER A 497 25.83 -3.15 17.14
N GLU A 498 27.00 -3.16 17.79
CA GLU A 498 28.28 -3.25 17.09
C GLU A 498 28.32 -4.52 16.21
N PRO A 499 28.79 -4.42 14.95
CA PRO A 499 29.58 -3.33 14.39
C PRO A 499 28.78 -2.24 13.64
N PHE A 500 27.46 -2.36 13.49
CA PHE A 500 26.68 -1.53 12.56
C PHE A 500 26.11 -0.25 13.17
N ASN A 501 25.70 -0.27 14.45
CA ASN A 501 25.25 0.91 15.22
C ASN A 501 24.26 1.84 14.47
N VAL A 502 23.31 1.26 13.73
CA VAL A 502 22.36 2.02 12.91
C VAL A 502 21.32 2.68 13.80
N LYS A 503 21.13 4.00 13.64
CA LYS A 503 20.09 4.77 14.35
C LYS A 503 18.71 4.48 13.74
N PRO A 504 17.76 3.87 14.47
CA PRO A 504 16.47 3.49 13.90
C PRO A 504 15.56 4.69 13.58
N THR A 505 14.69 4.54 12.57
CA THR A 505 13.61 5.49 12.27
C THR A 505 12.30 5.14 12.98
N PHE A 506 11.32 6.04 12.95
CA PHE A 506 9.97 5.79 13.49
C PHE A 506 9.34 4.50 12.92
N ASP A 507 9.53 4.23 11.62
CA ASP A 507 9.00 3.02 10.98
C ASP A 507 9.69 1.75 11.49
N ASP A 508 10.98 1.84 11.82
CA ASP A 508 11.72 0.73 12.42
C ASP A 508 11.23 0.47 13.86
N TYR A 509 11.05 1.52 14.66
CA TYR A 509 10.43 1.40 15.99
C TYR A 509 9.02 0.83 15.91
N SER A 510 8.24 1.23 14.92
CA SER A 510 6.89 0.70 14.65
C SER A 510 6.90 -0.80 14.42
N VAL A 511 7.87 -1.31 13.67
CA VAL A 511 8.07 -2.75 13.47
C VAL A 511 8.49 -3.43 14.78
N TYR A 512 9.46 -2.86 15.49
CA TYR A 512 10.01 -3.41 16.72
C TYR A 512 8.95 -3.52 17.84
N ILE A 513 8.19 -2.46 18.09
CA ILE A 513 7.09 -2.41 19.07
C ILE A 513 6.04 -3.48 18.73
N LYS A 514 5.63 -3.59 17.46
CA LYS A 514 4.66 -4.62 17.04
C LYS A 514 5.22 -6.03 17.29
N ALA A 515 6.50 -6.27 17.01
CA ALA A 515 7.15 -7.55 17.30
C ALA A 515 7.20 -7.86 18.81
N LEU A 516 7.51 -6.88 19.66
CA LEU A 516 7.50 -7.01 21.12
C LEU A 516 6.10 -7.35 21.66
N ILE A 517 5.05 -6.69 21.15
CA ILE A 517 3.65 -6.96 21.54
C ILE A 517 3.24 -8.39 21.18
N VAL A 518 3.67 -8.89 20.01
CA VAL A 518 3.42 -10.28 19.59
C VAL A 518 4.17 -11.28 20.47
N GLN A 519 5.40 -10.96 20.87
CA GLN A 519 6.17 -11.77 21.83
C GLN A 519 5.68 -11.65 23.27
N ARG A 520 4.75 -10.72 23.55
CA ARG A 520 4.21 -10.41 24.90
C ARG A 520 5.23 -9.77 25.85
N SER A 521 6.25 -9.11 25.29
CA SER A 521 7.21 -8.29 26.04
C SER A 521 6.66 -6.88 26.26
N PHE A 522 5.53 -6.78 26.97
CA PHE A 522 4.74 -5.54 27.02
C PHE A 522 5.44 -4.37 27.70
N ARG A 523 6.24 -4.61 28.74
CA ARG A 523 6.97 -3.54 29.45
C ARG A 523 7.94 -2.83 28.52
N LEU A 524 8.82 -3.60 27.86
CA LEU A 524 9.75 -3.07 26.87
C LEU A 524 9.02 -2.32 25.75
N ALA A 525 7.87 -2.83 25.28
CA ALA A 525 7.09 -2.13 24.27
C ALA A 525 6.58 -0.77 24.77
N VAL A 526 6.08 -0.70 26.00
CA VAL A 526 5.62 0.55 26.63
C VAL A 526 6.78 1.52 26.84
N ASP A 527 7.93 1.04 27.31
CA ASP A 527 9.10 1.87 27.57
C ASP A 527 9.60 2.53 26.28
N VAL A 528 9.65 1.77 25.17
CA VAL A 528 10.01 2.30 23.85
C VAL A 528 8.97 3.32 23.35
N ILE A 529 7.66 3.06 23.56
CA ILE A 529 6.61 4.02 23.18
C ILE A 529 6.78 5.33 23.95
N ARG A 530 7.01 5.25 25.26
CA ARG A 530 7.16 6.40 26.15
C ARG A 530 8.41 7.22 25.82
N ASN A 531 9.54 6.55 25.56
CA ASN A 531 10.84 7.23 25.40
C ASN A 531 11.10 7.73 23.97
N GLU A 532 10.59 7.06 22.95
CA GLU A 532 10.94 7.35 21.55
C GLU A 532 9.72 7.83 20.74
N ALA A 533 8.61 7.08 20.76
CA ALA A 533 7.50 7.35 19.84
C ALA A 533 6.65 8.57 20.23
N VAL A 534 6.37 8.75 21.53
CA VAL A 534 5.56 9.88 22.01
C VAL A 534 6.32 11.21 21.88
N PRO A 535 7.60 11.33 22.25
CA PRO A 535 8.37 12.55 22.00
C PRO A 535 8.42 12.92 20.51
N TYR A 536 8.61 11.94 19.62
CA TYR A 536 8.55 12.17 18.17
C TYR A 536 7.20 12.72 17.71
N TYR A 537 6.09 12.19 18.23
CA TYR A 537 4.76 12.73 17.94
C TYR A 537 4.59 14.19 18.42
N ARG A 538 5.07 14.50 19.63
CA ARG A 538 5.00 15.87 20.18
C ARG A 538 5.82 16.87 19.35
N GLN A 539 6.99 16.47 18.86
CA GLN A 539 7.76 17.29 17.93
C GLN A 539 6.95 17.63 16.66
N LEU A 540 6.27 16.65 16.06
CA LEU A 540 5.43 16.89 14.87
C LEU A 540 4.22 17.76 15.17
N GLU A 541 3.67 17.67 16.38
CA GLU A 541 2.58 18.53 16.85
C GLU A 541 3.04 19.99 16.98
N GLU A 542 4.22 20.22 17.53
CA GLU A 542 4.84 21.55 17.61
C GLU A 542 5.16 22.12 16.22
N GLU A 543 5.74 21.33 15.33
CA GLU A 543 6.02 21.74 13.95
C GLU A 543 4.73 22.09 13.20
N HIS A 544 3.67 21.28 13.35
CA HIS A 544 2.36 21.56 12.78
C HIS A 544 1.78 22.88 13.31
N TYR A 545 1.88 23.10 14.62
CA TYR A 545 1.41 24.32 15.26
C TYR A 545 2.15 25.55 14.73
N ASN A 546 3.48 25.49 14.65
CA ASN A 546 4.31 26.59 14.15
C ASN A 546 3.98 26.94 12.69
N ILE A 547 3.83 25.93 11.82
CA ILE A 547 3.45 26.15 10.41
C ILE A 547 2.06 26.80 10.32
N ALA A 548 1.10 26.31 11.09
CA ALA A 548 -0.25 26.86 11.07
C ALA A 548 -0.28 28.32 11.57
N VAL A 549 0.50 28.65 12.59
CA VAL A 549 0.65 30.03 13.08
C VAL A 549 1.30 30.91 12.02
N ASP A 550 2.39 30.46 11.40
CA ASP A 550 3.08 31.20 10.33
C ASP A 550 2.14 31.51 9.14
N GLU A 551 1.31 30.55 8.72
CA GLU A 551 0.32 30.75 7.66
C GLU A 551 -0.73 31.80 8.04
N ILE A 552 -1.24 31.72 9.28
CA ILE A 552 -2.23 32.68 9.80
C ILE A 552 -1.62 34.09 9.86
N LEU A 553 -0.36 34.22 10.25
CA LEU A 553 0.36 35.51 10.29
C LEU A 553 0.60 36.10 8.89
N LYS A 554 0.72 35.25 7.87
CA LYS A 554 0.86 35.66 6.46
C LYS A 554 -0.48 35.95 5.76
N ASP A 555 -1.60 35.77 6.46
CA ASP A 555 -2.96 35.88 5.92
C ASP A 555 -3.18 35.00 4.67
N GLU A 556 -2.57 33.81 4.67
CA GLU A 556 -2.79 32.83 3.61
C GLU A 556 -4.22 32.26 3.72
N SER A 557 -5.04 32.49 2.69
CA SER A 557 -6.44 32.04 2.68
C SER A 557 -6.60 30.52 2.49
N PHE A 558 -5.54 29.84 2.05
CA PHE A 558 -5.54 28.40 1.76
C PHE A 558 -4.43 27.70 2.54
N ARG A 559 -4.66 26.41 2.85
CA ARG A 559 -3.64 25.56 3.49
C ARG A 559 -2.45 25.39 2.57
N SER A 560 -1.25 25.65 3.07
CA SER A 560 -0.06 25.38 2.28
C SER A 560 0.13 23.88 2.09
N HIS A 561 0.85 23.51 1.03
CA HIS A 561 1.29 22.14 0.80
C HIS A 561 2.07 21.57 2.01
N ARG A 562 2.89 22.42 2.63
CA ARG A 562 3.72 22.06 3.79
C ARG A 562 2.87 21.66 4.99
N ARG A 563 1.79 22.40 5.28
CA ARG A 563 0.86 22.06 6.37
C ARG A 563 0.16 20.73 6.13
N LEU A 564 -0.31 20.48 4.91
CA LEU A 564 -0.94 19.20 4.57
C LEU A 564 0.02 18.02 4.76
N GLN A 565 1.30 18.20 4.42
CA GLN A 565 2.33 17.17 4.58
C GLN A 565 2.55 16.83 6.06
N ILE A 566 2.77 17.85 6.89
CA ILE A 566 2.98 17.67 8.33
C ILE A 566 1.70 17.15 9.03
N GLU A 567 0.52 17.63 8.65
CA GLU A 567 -0.77 17.12 9.16
C GLU A 567 -0.90 15.62 8.87
N THR A 568 -0.62 15.21 7.63
CA THR A 568 -0.68 13.80 7.23
C THR A 568 0.32 12.94 8.01
N HIS A 569 1.54 13.44 8.22
CA HIS A 569 2.57 12.72 8.97
C HIS A 569 2.25 12.62 10.47
N LYS A 570 1.74 13.69 11.07
CA LYS A 570 1.23 13.71 12.45
C LYS A 570 0.12 12.66 12.64
N GLU A 571 -0.84 12.60 11.71
CA GLU A 571 -1.92 11.61 11.75
C GLU A 571 -1.44 10.18 11.56
N TYR A 572 -0.45 9.98 10.68
CA TYR A 572 0.20 8.68 10.49
C TYR A 572 0.80 8.16 11.80
N VAL A 573 1.61 8.99 12.47
CA VAL A 573 2.25 8.64 13.74
C VAL A 573 1.20 8.37 14.83
N TRP A 574 0.20 9.24 14.97
CA TRP A 574 -0.89 9.05 15.95
C TRP A 574 -1.61 7.72 15.75
N TYR A 575 -1.97 7.39 14.50
CA TYR A 575 -2.65 6.13 14.18
C TYR A 575 -1.79 4.92 14.56
N HIS A 576 -0.48 4.97 14.30
CA HIS A 576 0.43 3.90 14.68
C HIS A 576 0.47 3.70 16.19
N ILE A 577 0.65 4.76 16.98
CA ILE A 577 0.65 4.70 18.46
C ILE A 577 -0.68 4.14 18.98
N SER A 578 -1.80 4.67 18.50
CA SER A 578 -3.14 4.19 18.86
C SER A 578 -3.34 2.70 18.53
N SER A 579 -2.86 2.27 17.35
CA SER A 579 -2.93 0.87 16.93
C SER A 579 -2.08 -0.05 17.82
N TRP A 580 -0.94 0.41 18.32
CA TRP A 580 -0.09 -0.36 19.23
C TRP A 580 -0.78 -0.54 20.58
N PHE A 581 -1.38 0.50 21.14
CA PHE A 581 -2.15 0.38 22.38
C PHE A 581 -3.34 -0.56 22.23
N ALA A 582 -4.08 -0.47 21.13
CA ALA A 582 -5.18 -1.40 20.85
C ALA A 582 -4.68 -2.86 20.74
N ALA A 583 -3.56 -3.09 20.03
CA ALA A 583 -2.96 -4.41 19.88
C ALA A 583 -2.40 -4.95 21.21
N LEU A 584 -1.82 -4.08 22.04
CA LEU A 584 -1.33 -4.41 23.37
C LEU A 584 -2.49 -4.84 24.28
N LEU A 585 -3.57 -4.07 24.34
CA LEU A 585 -4.77 -4.41 25.10
C LEU A 585 -5.38 -5.74 24.64
N GLN A 586 -5.44 -5.98 23.32
CA GLN A 586 -5.96 -7.22 22.76
C GLN A 586 -5.06 -8.42 23.08
N SER A 587 -3.74 -8.28 22.94
CA SER A 587 -2.76 -9.34 23.21
C SER A 587 -2.73 -9.69 24.70
N ALA A 588 -2.73 -8.69 25.58
CA ALA A 588 -2.80 -8.87 27.03
C ALA A 588 -4.14 -9.50 27.45
N SER A 589 -5.26 -9.03 26.87
CA SER A 589 -6.58 -9.61 27.09
C SER A 589 -6.72 -11.04 26.60
N ALA A 590 -5.84 -11.55 25.73
CA ALA A 590 -5.89 -12.93 25.24
C ALA A 590 -5.24 -13.93 26.21
N GLY A 591 -4.22 -13.52 26.97
CA GLY A 591 -3.44 -14.42 27.83
C GLY A 591 -3.97 -14.51 29.26
N ARG A 592 -4.24 -15.72 29.78
CA ARG A 592 -4.74 -15.93 31.15
C ARG A 592 -3.82 -15.33 32.21
N ASN A 593 -2.53 -15.65 32.17
CA ASN A 593 -1.54 -15.16 33.14
C ASN A 593 -1.43 -13.64 33.16
N GLN A 594 -1.68 -12.99 32.01
CA GLN A 594 -1.61 -11.54 31.87
C GLN A 594 -2.88 -10.88 32.44
N ARG A 595 -4.05 -11.51 32.28
CA ARG A 595 -5.33 -11.03 32.86
C ARG A 595 -5.31 -10.96 34.39
N GLU A 596 -4.64 -11.92 35.02
CA GLU A 596 -4.51 -12.03 36.48
C GLU A 596 -3.29 -11.25 37.00
N GLY A 597 -2.36 -10.86 36.12
CA GLY A 597 -1.12 -10.21 36.48
C GLY A 597 -1.23 -8.70 36.75
N ARG A 598 -0.20 -8.16 37.40
CA ARG A 598 -0.02 -6.73 37.69
C ARG A 598 -0.14 -5.82 36.46
N PHE A 599 0.16 -6.34 35.27
CA PHE A 599 0.05 -5.59 34.03
C PHE A 599 -1.38 -5.09 33.77
N MET A 600 -2.39 -5.95 33.90
CA MET A 600 -3.78 -5.58 33.62
C MET A 600 -4.44 -4.79 34.76
N GLN A 601 -3.93 -4.93 35.99
CA GLN A 601 -4.49 -4.30 37.18
C GLN A 601 -3.92 -2.90 37.45
N VAL A 602 -2.64 -2.67 37.13
CA VAL A 602 -1.94 -1.42 37.46
C VAL A 602 -1.50 -0.72 36.18
N VAL A 603 -0.72 -1.41 35.34
CA VAL A 603 -0.09 -0.78 34.17
C VAL A 603 -1.13 -0.30 33.15
N VAL A 604 -2.18 -1.08 32.87
CA VAL A 604 -3.21 -0.67 31.90
C VAL A 604 -3.98 0.58 32.35
N PRO A 605 -4.51 0.67 33.59
CA PRO A 605 -5.08 1.91 34.11
C PRO A 605 -4.11 3.11 34.02
N ASP A 606 -2.87 2.95 34.48
CA ASP A 606 -1.86 4.02 34.44
C ASP A 606 -1.60 4.49 33.01
N LEU A 607 -1.53 3.56 32.04
CA LEU A 607 -1.36 3.89 30.63
C LEU A 607 -2.55 4.67 30.06
N ILE A 608 -3.78 4.36 30.48
CA ILE A 608 -4.98 5.05 29.99
C ILE A 608 -5.04 6.49 30.50
N GLU A 609 -4.51 6.72 31.71
CA GLU A 609 -4.37 8.04 32.31
C GLU A 609 -3.22 8.83 31.66
N GLU A 610 -2.04 8.22 31.52
CA GLU A 610 -0.84 8.84 30.93
C GLU A 610 -1.02 9.18 29.45
N PHE A 611 -1.61 8.26 28.66
CA PHE A 611 -1.66 8.35 27.20
C PHE A 611 -3.09 8.54 26.68
N SER A 612 -3.90 9.34 27.36
CA SER A 612 -5.31 9.55 27.02
C SER A 612 -5.57 9.90 25.56
N ASP A 613 -4.66 10.65 24.95
CA ASP A 613 -4.81 11.25 23.61
C ASP A 613 -4.79 10.20 22.48
N PHE A 614 -4.21 9.02 22.76
CA PHE A 614 -4.05 7.95 21.78
C PHE A 614 -5.13 6.87 21.88
N PHE A 615 -5.93 6.88 22.95
CA PHE A 615 -7.04 5.94 23.11
C PHE A 615 -8.32 6.45 22.46
N HIS A 616 -9.07 5.53 21.87
CA HIS A 616 -10.39 5.80 21.32
C HIS A 616 -11.45 6.03 22.41
N ASP A 617 -12.58 6.63 22.04
CA ASP A 617 -13.73 6.92 22.92
C ASP A 617 -14.20 5.70 23.74
N GLN A 618 -14.14 4.52 23.12
CA GLN A 618 -14.51 3.26 23.75
C GLN A 618 -13.28 2.37 23.88
N ILE A 619 -12.75 2.30 25.11
CA ILE A 619 -11.67 1.39 25.46
C ILE A 619 -12.30 0.13 26.01
N SER A 620 -11.94 -1.03 25.46
CA SER A 620 -12.41 -2.31 26.02
C SER A 620 -11.29 -3.33 26.12
N TYR A 621 -11.18 -3.94 27.28
CA TYR A 621 -10.19 -4.98 27.57
C TYR A 621 -10.77 -6.00 28.56
N ARG A 622 -10.11 -7.15 28.69
CA ARG A 622 -10.55 -8.24 29.57
C ARG A 622 -9.56 -8.43 30.71
N SER A 623 -10.01 -8.23 31.95
CA SER A 623 -9.28 -8.56 33.17
C SER A 623 -9.63 -9.97 33.65
N ALA A 624 -9.04 -10.41 34.77
CA ALA A 624 -9.43 -11.65 35.45
C ALA A 624 -10.90 -11.61 35.93
N GLN A 625 -11.37 -10.44 36.36
CA GLN A 625 -12.71 -10.24 36.92
C GLN A 625 -13.81 -10.13 35.85
N GLY A 626 -13.46 -9.83 34.61
CA GLY A 626 -14.44 -9.69 33.54
C GLY A 626 -13.97 -8.81 32.40
N ARG A 627 -14.93 -8.27 31.64
CA ARG A 627 -14.67 -7.33 30.56
C ARG A 627 -14.88 -5.91 31.09
N VAL A 628 -13.84 -5.10 31.03
CA VAL A 628 -13.91 -3.67 31.35
C VAL A 628 -14.21 -2.91 30.06
N ARG A 629 -15.18 -1.99 30.12
CA ARG A 629 -15.50 -1.06 29.04
C ARG A 629 -15.52 0.34 29.63
N LEU A 630 -14.61 1.19 29.16
CA LEU A 630 -14.54 2.58 29.54
C LEU A 630 -15.07 3.39 28.36
N THR A 631 -16.11 4.18 28.61
CA THR A 631 -16.67 5.13 27.66
C THR A 631 -16.24 6.53 28.08
N ARG A 632 -15.46 7.20 27.22
CA ARG A 632 -15.02 8.58 27.45
C ARG A 632 -15.88 9.51 26.60
N SER A 633 -16.28 10.65 27.18
CA SER A 633 -16.74 11.79 26.40
C SER A 633 -15.51 12.60 25.95
N THR A 634 -14.73 12.03 25.04
CA THR A 634 -13.70 12.78 24.33
C THR A 634 -14.36 13.90 23.54
N GLU A 635 -13.96 15.16 23.76
CA GLU A 635 -14.48 16.31 23.03
C GLU A 635 -14.23 16.18 21.52
N ASN A 636 -13.13 15.48 21.16
CA ASN A 636 -12.64 15.34 19.79
C ASN A 636 -12.78 13.91 19.26
N ARG A 637 -14.00 13.49 18.94
CA ARG A 637 -14.24 12.21 18.26
C ARG A 637 -13.66 12.24 16.84
N ARG A 638 -12.73 11.32 16.53
CA ARG A 638 -12.09 11.25 15.19
C ARG A 638 -12.90 10.50 14.14
N PHE A 639 -13.81 9.62 14.53
CA PHE A 639 -14.65 8.86 13.60
C PHE A 639 -16.00 8.53 14.21
N ASP A 640 -16.98 8.27 13.35
CA ASP A 640 -18.30 7.78 13.73
C ASP A 640 -18.50 6.34 13.24
N TYR A 641 -19.23 5.55 14.03
CA TYR A 641 -19.67 4.22 13.63
C TYR A 641 -20.96 4.32 12.82
N GLN A 642 -20.99 3.66 11.67
CA GLN A 642 -22.15 3.57 10.79
C GLN A 642 -22.43 2.09 10.49
N LEU A 643 -23.63 1.63 10.81
CA LEU A 643 -24.07 0.30 10.42
C LEU A 643 -24.38 0.31 8.92
N LYS A 644 -23.71 -0.55 8.13
CA LYS A 644 -23.88 -0.60 6.68
C LYS A 644 -23.88 -2.06 6.21
N MET A 645 -24.83 -2.38 5.33
CA MET A 645 -24.80 -3.62 4.56
C MET A 645 -23.71 -3.53 3.49
N ARG A 646 -22.83 -4.54 3.42
CA ARG A 646 -21.83 -4.67 2.36
C ARG A 646 -21.87 -6.04 1.71
N THR A 647 -21.60 -6.09 0.42
CA THR A 647 -21.32 -7.33 -0.28
C THR A 647 -19.83 -7.65 -0.20
N THR A 648 -19.48 -8.93 -0.11
CA THR A 648 -18.08 -9.35 -0.21
C THR A 648 -17.54 -9.06 -1.60
N LEU A 649 -16.27 -8.65 -1.67
CA LEU A 649 -15.62 -8.35 -2.95
C LEU A 649 -15.62 -9.59 -3.87
N PRO A 650 -15.75 -9.42 -5.20
CA PRO A 650 -15.74 -10.53 -6.16
C PRO A 650 -14.43 -11.32 -6.05
N GLN A 651 -14.45 -12.62 -6.34
CA GLN A 651 -13.27 -13.45 -6.20
C GLN A 651 -13.32 -14.66 -7.11
N ASP A 652 -12.33 -14.78 -8.01
CA ASP A 652 -12.18 -15.94 -8.88
C ASP A 652 -11.95 -17.21 -8.05
N LEU A 653 -12.58 -18.33 -8.43
CA LEU A 653 -12.33 -19.64 -7.82
C LEU A 653 -10.90 -20.13 -8.09
N GLY A 654 -10.36 -20.98 -7.22
CA GLY A 654 -9.05 -21.59 -7.42
C GLY A 654 -9.06 -22.60 -8.56
N GLY A 655 -7.94 -22.79 -9.27
CA GLY A 655 -7.87 -23.76 -10.38
C GLY A 655 -8.23 -25.20 -9.98
N MET A 656 -8.03 -25.58 -8.71
CA MET A 656 -8.51 -26.86 -8.18
C MET A 656 -10.03 -26.92 -8.02
N GLU A 657 -10.65 -25.82 -7.60
CA GLU A 657 -12.11 -25.70 -7.49
C GLU A 657 -12.73 -25.77 -8.89
N VAL A 658 -12.16 -25.05 -9.86
CA VAL A 658 -12.61 -25.10 -11.26
C VAL A 658 -12.47 -26.50 -11.84
N LYS A 659 -11.35 -27.19 -11.62
CA LYS A 659 -11.20 -28.60 -12.02
C LYS A 659 -12.22 -29.52 -11.35
N ALA A 660 -12.54 -29.27 -10.07
CA ALA A 660 -13.57 -30.04 -9.39
C ALA A 660 -14.97 -29.78 -9.97
N LEU A 661 -15.27 -28.56 -10.44
CA LEU A 661 -16.49 -28.23 -11.17
C LEU A 661 -16.52 -28.89 -12.55
N GLN A 662 -15.39 -28.87 -13.27
CA GLN A 662 -15.25 -29.57 -14.55
C GLN A 662 -15.50 -31.07 -14.40
N ASN A 663 -14.93 -31.71 -13.37
CA ASN A 663 -15.16 -33.12 -13.08
C ASN A 663 -16.62 -33.46 -12.73
N ARG A 664 -17.43 -32.46 -12.36
CA ARG A 664 -18.88 -32.60 -12.12
C ARG A 664 -19.72 -32.29 -13.37
N GLY A 665 -19.09 -31.85 -14.46
CA GLY A 665 -19.78 -31.40 -15.67
C GLY A 665 -20.44 -30.03 -15.53
N GLU A 666 -20.10 -29.23 -14.51
CA GLU A 666 -20.69 -27.91 -14.28
C GLU A 666 -20.05 -26.81 -15.16
N VAL A 667 -18.81 -27.02 -15.61
CA VAL A 667 -18.00 -26.03 -16.32
C VAL A 667 -17.13 -26.72 -17.37
N ASP A 668 -17.08 -26.16 -18.57
CA ASP A 668 -16.13 -26.59 -19.62
C ASP A 668 -14.97 -25.60 -19.74
N ILE A 669 -13.77 -26.05 -19.36
CA ILE A 669 -12.54 -25.23 -19.41
C ILE A 669 -12.01 -25.10 -20.84
N GLU A 670 -12.38 -26.01 -21.74
CA GLU A 670 -11.88 -26.06 -23.12
C GLU A 670 -12.70 -25.17 -24.07
N ALA A 671 -13.83 -24.62 -23.59
CA ALA A 671 -14.62 -23.67 -24.34
C ALA A 671 -13.81 -22.41 -24.68
N PRO A 672 -13.88 -21.89 -25.93
CA PRO A 672 -13.12 -20.71 -26.36
C PRO A 672 -13.49 -19.44 -25.57
N ASP A 673 -14.74 -19.35 -25.10
CA ASP A 673 -15.27 -18.22 -24.31
C ASP A 673 -15.35 -18.54 -22.81
N PHE A 674 -14.51 -19.45 -22.32
CA PHE A 674 -14.51 -19.86 -20.92
C PHE A 674 -14.25 -18.66 -19.98
N ASP A 675 -15.32 -18.18 -19.32
CA ASP A 675 -15.19 -17.22 -18.23
C ASP A 675 -14.88 -17.94 -16.92
N TRP A 676 -13.94 -17.37 -16.17
CA TRP A 676 -13.46 -18.01 -14.97
C TRP A 676 -14.51 -17.88 -13.85
N PRO A 677 -15.01 -19.00 -13.27
CA PRO A 677 -16.11 -18.93 -12.32
C PRO A 677 -15.71 -18.19 -11.04
N GLN A 678 -16.66 -17.44 -10.49
CA GLN A 678 -16.47 -16.61 -9.30
C GLN A 678 -17.14 -17.25 -8.07
N ALA A 679 -16.58 -16.97 -6.89
CA ALA A 679 -17.18 -17.32 -5.62
C ALA A 679 -18.47 -16.51 -5.40
N VAL A 680 -19.47 -17.16 -4.80
CA VAL A 680 -20.73 -16.52 -4.43
C VAL A 680 -20.47 -15.33 -3.50
N GLN A 681 -20.99 -14.16 -3.86
CA GLN A 681 -20.90 -12.97 -3.04
C GLN A 681 -21.87 -13.09 -1.85
N MET A 682 -21.40 -12.74 -0.65
CA MET A 682 -22.21 -12.76 0.56
C MET A 682 -22.56 -11.34 0.99
N GLU A 683 -23.76 -11.14 1.49
CA GLU A 683 -24.16 -9.91 2.17
C GLU A 683 -23.79 -9.97 3.65
N ILE A 684 -23.09 -8.96 4.14
CA ILE A 684 -22.59 -8.85 5.50
C ILE A 684 -23.07 -7.53 6.08
N LEU A 685 -23.81 -7.60 7.19
CA LEU A 685 -24.12 -6.45 8.02
C LEU A 685 -22.91 -6.11 8.90
N ASP A 686 -22.34 -4.92 8.71
CA ASP A 686 -21.06 -4.55 9.32
C ASP A 686 -21.08 -3.13 9.89
N TRP A 687 -20.25 -2.87 10.91
CA TRP A 687 -20.03 -1.55 11.46
C TRP A 687 -18.85 -0.90 10.75
N LYS A 688 -19.14 0.07 9.88
CA LYS A 688 -18.12 0.86 9.20
C LYS A 688 -17.77 2.10 10.03
N ARG A 689 -16.48 2.30 10.30
CA ARG A 689 -15.97 3.57 10.81
C ARG A 689 -15.89 4.56 9.66
N LYS A 690 -16.44 5.76 9.85
CA LYS A 690 -16.31 6.88 8.92
C LYS A 690 -15.49 7.96 9.63
N PRO A 691 -14.31 8.33 9.13
CA PRO A 691 -13.54 9.42 9.71
C PRO A 691 -14.40 10.69 9.67
N ARG A 692 -14.37 11.45 10.76
CA ARG A 692 -14.95 12.78 10.77
C ARG A 692 -13.96 13.68 10.05
N SER A 693 -14.41 14.22 8.92
CA SER A 693 -13.69 15.32 8.29
C SER A 693 -13.44 16.39 9.34
N ARG A 694 -12.17 16.75 9.53
CA ARG A 694 -11.84 18.02 10.20
C ARG A 694 -12.57 19.13 9.44
N ARG A 695 -13.18 20.09 10.13
CA ARG A 695 -13.89 21.19 9.47
C ARG A 695 -12.83 22.07 8.83
N MET A 696 -12.50 21.79 7.58
CA MET A 696 -11.42 22.48 6.88
C MET A 696 -11.78 23.96 6.70
N HIS A 697 -11.34 24.80 7.63
CA HIS A 697 -11.47 26.24 7.50
C HIS A 697 -10.51 26.72 6.41
N ASN A 698 -11.05 26.85 5.19
CA ASN A 698 -10.44 27.47 4.02
C ASN A 698 -10.80 28.97 3.94
N LEU A 699 -11.16 29.58 5.07
CA LEU A 699 -11.65 30.96 5.11
C LEU A 699 -10.61 31.82 5.81
N PRO A 700 -10.20 32.97 5.21
CA PRO A 700 -9.30 33.92 5.84
C PRO A 700 -9.86 34.39 7.19
N ALA A 701 -8.97 34.88 8.05
CA ALA A 701 -9.36 35.37 9.37
C ALA A 701 -10.43 36.47 9.21
N PRO A 702 -11.65 36.29 9.74
CA PRO A 702 -12.67 37.33 9.67
C PRO A 702 -12.19 38.58 10.42
N GLN A 703 -12.46 39.76 9.87
CA GLN A 703 -12.06 41.03 10.50
C GLN A 703 -12.58 41.13 11.96
N SER A 704 -11.73 41.70 12.82
CA SER A 704 -11.62 41.40 14.26
C SER A 704 -12.83 41.75 15.15
N THR A 705 -13.89 42.37 14.62
CA THR A 705 -15.02 42.88 15.42
C THR A 705 -16.30 42.04 15.36
N SER A 706 -16.31 40.89 14.68
CA SER A 706 -17.51 40.08 14.50
C SER A 706 -17.62 38.87 15.46
N VAL A 707 -18.84 38.50 15.86
CA VAL A 707 -19.13 37.22 16.58
C VAL A 707 -18.61 36.01 15.80
N SER A 708 -18.51 36.14 14.47
CA SER A 708 -17.86 35.18 13.58
C SER A 708 -16.35 35.01 13.83
N ALA A 709 -15.63 36.05 14.25
CA ALA A 709 -14.20 35.95 14.55
C ALA A 709 -13.93 35.12 15.81
N LYS A 710 -14.68 35.34 16.90
CA LYS A 710 -14.56 34.49 18.10
C LYS A 710 -14.89 33.03 17.81
N ARG A 711 -15.91 32.76 17.00
CA ARG A 711 -16.28 31.40 16.59
C ARG A 711 -15.23 30.79 15.66
N TRP A 712 -14.63 31.58 14.77
CA TRP A 712 -13.56 31.15 13.87
C TRP A 712 -12.29 30.78 14.66
N TRP A 713 -11.83 31.65 15.58
CA TRP A 713 -10.70 31.37 16.46
C TRP A 713 -10.94 30.14 17.33
N LYS A 714 -12.14 30.00 17.91
CA LYS A 714 -12.51 28.81 18.70
C LYS A 714 -12.49 27.52 17.87
N ASN A 715 -12.89 27.59 16.61
CA ASN A 715 -12.85 26.42 15.73
C ASN A 715 -11.42 26.09 15.28
N ILE A 716 -10.58 27.10 14.99
CA ILE A 716 -9.16 26.86 14.68
C ILE A 716 -8.42 26.29 15.89
N GLU A 717 -8.68 26.83 17.08
CA GLU A 717 -8.14 26.28 18.33
C GLU A 717 -8.57 24.81 18.52
N GLN A 718 -9.82 24.47 18.20
CA GLN A 718 -10.29 23.08 18.20
C GLN A 718 -9.57 22.23 17.14
N ASP A 719 -9.42 22.73 15.91
CA ASP A 719 -8.74 22.00 14.83
C ASP A 719 -7.24 21.80 15.09
N LEU A 720 -6.56 22.77 15.70
CA LEU A 720 -5.15 22.66 16.09
C LEU A 720 -4.94 21.68 17.24
N ARG A 721 -5.94 21.50 18.10
CA ARG A 721 -5.96 20.52 19.20
C ARG A 721 -6.32 19.09 18.74
N ILE A 722 -6.61 18.86 17.45
CA ILE A 722 -6.92 17.53 16.85
C ILE A 722 -5.73 17.06 15.99
#